data_AF-A0A151EIN5-F1
#
_entry.id   AF-A0A151EIN5-F1
#
_cell.length_a   1.000
_cell.length_b   1.000
_cell.length_c   1.000
_cell.angle_alpha   90.00
_cell.angle_beta   90.00
_cell.angle_gamma   90.00
#
_symmetry.space_group_name_H-M   'P 1'
#
loop_
_entity.id
_entity.type
_entity.pdbx_description
1 polymer ?
#
loop_
_entity_poly.entity_id
_entity_poly.type
_entity_poly.pdbx_seq_one_letter_code
_entity_poly.pdbx_strand_id
1 'polypeptide(L)'
;MNAIKFNRLKNDITILLFSTGNMVRSTIILIFFLMFLIVLLSGKCSADILINEVMYDPELNENYYEWIELYNPTNKSINLIGWSVTDNYVIDYLESDFEHGNGTIIMHPFSYALITDHGTKFYDNYSTPNCTIKLYVDDSAIGNGLGNGGDKLILKNNENKIIDTVEWIVNYSDIPGTPAFAVKENYTLSRISNFDRNDSILDFYESSTPTPGSKNIIIEEGKTEINCNQSYFLVNKNENLKIILKVTNLGRFNDNITIKISKITDGWKAKIENQIIQLAPNESIYVNTTIIPCRYNCYNTGKLTFIALSEKEVEFSGDVTLTFEIFAPDLYIKQIKGYNEEGTETSVYGEGQIIRIKSFLKNQGLEEAEDVDVSFYLDNINSTDYLGSKYYDLVGKYQKYPSIKIDTHGFSAGKHKIIVIADEKDIVDEFNEQNNLLIFPIEIIDTYPEKDARNLLITEVYYHSRPGLYNEFISIFNPSEKDIDISGWYITNEPLDIKTEQTKIIFPNNIKISSKSKLIISENASTYIWETGKKPDFEYNYNADQLIPQMISSKKFIMSNSGKAISLKDTHNHTIDFIIYGNTSIDYDFWIGPSIPFSGEGVVLKRNKNKDGFFVDTNTSEDWLNIKKYRIGQSDFPYEKINENGEITTYVSPDCSYNAIVNEIRKANDSIYLNIYEFTDPFLCGELIKALIRDVSVKIFLEGSPIGGISDEEKYILNRIANYGGKIRFIVSDRQNKVYARYAFNHGKYLIIDNKTLIIESCNWAKTGIPKDPTYGNREWGIIVRCENITRYFLNVFFDDWDPKRCDSYQFDNINLTVKPDFFIDKSVNRGFYNPQFKSATIKDNFTFVPVLSPDTSYKTIYDMLNSACKNIYIQQLYFYKDWEDRINPFVDLLVNKSRQGIDIKVILNYNPNYDSTNEKNNQTKKYLENNSIEVKFIYTNWSYFSNVHNKGIIVDNKSILISSINWNENSVINNREVGIIIENYDVVKYYTEVFFYDWNLSSPRSQKKGIDLKTKNEDNKNTIYIVVIFTLTFALIARDWRKRQWQY
;
A
#
# COMPACT_ATOMS: atom_id res chain seq x y z
N MET A 1 -20.75 14.37 56.10
CA MET A 1 -19.36 14.68 56.49
C MET A 1 -18.82 15.61 55.43
N ASN A 2 -19.03 16.92 55.62
CA ASN A 2 -18.05 17.85 56.21
C ASN A 2 -16.86 18.03 55.26
N ALA A 3 -16.55 19.20 54.71
CA ALA A 3 -17.01 20.56 54.99
C ALA A 3 -16.54 21.43 53.81
N ILE A 4 -17.41 22.24 53.18
CA ILE A 4 -17.63 23.68 53.48
C ILE A 4 -16.59 24.59 52.79
N LYS A 5 -17.04 25.22 51.70
CA LYS A 5 -17.27 26.69 51.49
C LYS A 5 -16.00 27.42 51.04
N PHE A 6 -16.05 28.37 50.11
CA PHE A 6 -16.90 29.56 49.93
C PHE A 6 -16.78 29.98 48.44
N ASN A 7 -17.66 30.68 47.71
CA ASN A 7 -19.05 31.20 47.75
C ASN A 7 -19.19 31.82 46.33
N ARG A 8 -20.15 31.57 45.43
CA ARG A 8 -21.63 31.63 45.44
C ARG A 8 -22.24 33.04 45.62
N LEU A 9 -23.23 33.28 44.76
CA LEU A 9 -24.31 34.31 44.74
C LEU A 9 -24.00 35.63 44.01
N LYS A 10 -24.86 36.10 43.10
CA LYS A 10 -26.32 36.28 43.31
C LYS A 10 -27.19 36.10 42.06
N ASN A 11 -28.31 35.42 42.26
CA ASN A 11 -29.49 35.32 41.41
C ASN A 11 -30.37 36.60 41.44
N ASP A 12 -31.14 36.74 40.36
CA ASP A 12 -32.56 37.10 40.24
C ASP A 12 -33.16 38.20 41.13
N ILE A 13 -33.71 39.25 40.49
CA ILE A 13 -34.99 39.88 40.88
C ILE A 13 -35.76 40.32 39.63
N THR A 14 -36.88 39.64 39.38
CA THR A 14 -38.07 40.17 38.71
C THR A 14 -38.83 41.05 39.70
N ILE A 15 -39.26 42.27 39.33
CA ILE A 15 -40.43 43.06 39.81
C ILE A 15 -40.30 44.47 39.17
N LEU A 16 -41.12 44.81 38.17
CA LEU A 16 -42.46 45.44 38.25
C LEU A 16 -42.42 46.98 38.41
N LEU A 17 -42.75 47.64 37.29
CA LEU A 17 -43.62 48.82 37.12
C LEU A 17 -43.14 50.26 37.43
N PHE A 18 -43.41 51.10 36.42
CA PHE A 18 -43.63 52.56 36.39
C PHE A 18 -42.45 53.50 36.66
N SER A 19 -41.88 54.06 35.59
CA SER A 19 -42.16 55.48 35.28
C SER A 19 -41.67 55.90 33.89
N THR A 20 -42.65 56.44 33.15
CA THR A 20 -42.56 57.59 32.22
C THR A 20 -41.81 57.37 30.88
N GLY A 21 -42.46 56.93 29.80
CA GLY A 21 -43.79 57.36 29.34
C GLY A 21 -43.84 58.79 28.76
N ASN A 22 -42.75 59.57 28.82
CA ASN A 22 -42.80 61.03 28.60
C ASN A 22 -41.77 61.62 27.62
N MET A 23 -41.00 60.83 26.87
CA MET A 23 -39.98 61.40 25.97
C MET A 23 -40.15 61.12 24.47
N VAL A 24 -41.11 60.27 24.08
CA VAL A 24 -41.52 60.11 22.66
C VAL A 24 -42.91 60.71 22.39
N ARG A 25 -43.78 60.77 23.40
CA ARG A 25 -45.06 61.53 23.34
C ARG A 25 -44.85 63.04 23.22
N SER A 26 -43.77 63.57 23.82
CA SER A 26 -43.44 65.00 23.80
C SER A 26 -42.92 65.47 22.43
N THR A 27 -42.32 64.57 21.65
CA THR A 27 -41.82 64.86 20.29
C THR A 27 -42.94 64.83 19.25
N ILE A 28 -43.95 63.98 19.45
CA ILE A 28 -45.12 63.87 18.56
C ILE A 28 -46.10 65.05 18.79
N ILE A 29 -46.26 65.53 20.03
CA ILE A 29 -47.11 66.70 20.34
C ILE A 29 -46.47 68.01 19.83
N LEU A 30 -45.14 68.13 19.85
CA LEU A 30 -44.44 69.32 19.33
C LEU A 30 -44.51 69.41 17.79
N ILE A 31 -44.51 68.27 17.08
CA ILE A 31 -44.70 68.20 15.62
C ILE A 31 -46.15 68.53 15.25
N PHE A 32 -47.15 68.06 16.02
CA PHE A 32 -48.56 68.44 15.82
C PHE A 32 -48.85 69.90 16.16
N PHE A 33 -48.17 70.49 17.16
CA PHE A 33 -48.33 71.91 17.53
C PHE A 33 -47.64 72.86 16.53
N LEU A 34 -46.53 72.44 15.90
CA LEU A 34 -45.90 73.19 14.80
C LEU A 34 -46.68 73.08 13.47
N MET A 35 -47.32 71.93 13.18
CA MET A 35 -48.19 71.80 12.01
C MET A 35 -49.50 72.59 12.16
N PHE A 36 -50.00 72.77 13.39
CA PHE A 36 -51.22 73.58 13.66
C PHE A 36 -50.95 75.09 13.62
N LEU A 37 -49.69 75.55 13.81
CA LEU A 37 -49.31 76.96 13.71
C LEU A 37 -49.07 77.44 12.26
N ILE A 38 -48.81 76.52 11.32
CA ILE A 38 -48.60 76.84 9.89
C ILE A 38 -49.92 77.02 9.14
N VAL A 39 -51.06 76.58 9.71
CA VAL A 39 -52.41 76.72 9.12
C VAL A 39 -53.06 78.09 9.43
N LEU A 40 -52.41 78.96 10.22
CA LEU A 40 -52.96 80.27 10.63
C LEU A 40 -52.30 81.48 9.94
N LEU A 41 -51.45 81.28 8.93
CA LEU A 41 -50.82 82.35 8.15
C LEU A 41 -50.78 82.01 6.65
N SER A 42 -51.91 82.19 5.97
CA SER A 42 -51.92 82.46 4.52
C SER A 42 -53.23 83.15 4.16
N GLY A 43 -53.11 84.34 3.58
CA GLY A 43 -54.21 85.28 3.39
C GLY A 43 -55.33 84.76 2.50
N LYS A 44 -56.54 85.30 2.74
CA LYS A 44 -57.66 85.22 1.82
C LYS A 44 -57.24 85.84 0.48
N CYS A 45 -56.86 85.01 -0.48
CA CYS A 45 -56.92 85.37 -1.89
C CYS A 45 -58.40 85.28 -2.29
N SER A 46 -59.02 86.44 -2.54
CA SER A 46 -60.33 86.49 -3.17
C SER A 46 -60.11 86.06 -4.62
N ALA A 47 -60.64 84.90 -5.03
CA ALA A 47 -60.64 84.52 -6.43
C ALA A 47 -61.43 85.57 -7.21
N ASP A 48 -60.85 86.13 -8.26
CA ASP A 48 -61.53 86.95 -9.27
C ASP A 48 -61.84 86.06 -10.50
N ILE A 49 -62.40 86.61 -11.59
CA ILE A 49 -62.67 85.87 -12.84
C ILE A 49 -61.35 85.35 -13.44
N LEU A 50 -61.36 84.15 -14.02
CA LEU A 50 -60.19 83.54 -14.65
C LEU A 50 -60.41 83.35 -16.15
N ILE A 51 -59.38 83.60 -16.96
CA ILE A 51 -59.22 83.05 -18.30
C ILE A 51 -59.02 81.55 -18.14
N ASN A 52 -59.99 80.75 -18.59
CA ASN A 52 -60.06 79.32 -18.35
C ASN A 52 -59.55 78.48 -19.52
N GLU A 53 -59.83 78.93 -20.73
CA GLU A 53 -59.50 78.20 -21.96
C GLU A 53 -59.33 79.20 -23.11
N VAL A 54 -58.30 78.99 -23.95
CA VAL A 54 -58.01 79.83 -25.12
C VAL A 54 -57.86 78.95 -26.35
N MET A 55 -58.65 79.26 -27.38
CA MET A 55 -58.53 78.70 -28.73
C MET A 55 -57.99 79.78 -29.66
N TYR A 56 -56.68 79.76 -29.87
CA TYR A 56 -56.01 80.68 -30.77
C TYR A 56 -55.70 80.06 -32.15
N ASP A 57 -55.62 78.73 -32.28
CA ASP A 57 -55.27 78.02 -33.52
C ASP A 57 -56.37 77.02 -33.94
N PRO A 58 -57.59 77.48 -34.28
CA PRO A 58 -58.66 76.58 -34.72
C PRO A 58 -58.35 75.97 -36.10
N GLU A 59 -58.78 74.72 -36.34
CA GLU A 59 -58.69 74.08 -37.68
C GLU A 59 -59.55 74.79 -38.75
N LEU A 60 -60.48 75.64 -38.32
CA LEU A 60 -61.39 76.42 -39.18
C LEU A 60 -60.87 77.87 -39.34
N ASN A 61 -61.52 78.67 -40.17
CA ASN A 61 -61.07 80.03 -40.49
C ASN A 61 -60.94 80.93 -39.25
N GLU A 62 -59.70 81.23 -38.86
CA GLU A 62 -59.33 82.00 -37.65
C GLU A 62 -60.15 83.28 -37.46
N ASN A 63 -60.48 84.01 -38.54
CA ASN A 63 -61.30 85.23 -38.49
C ASN A 63 -62.74 85.05 -37.95
N TYR A 64 -63.18 83.81 -37.67
CA TYR A 64 -64.53 83.51 -37.22
C TYR A 64 -64.62 82.45 -36.10
N TYR A 65 -63.52 81.78 -35.75
CA TYR A 65 -63.53 80.59 -34.87
C TYR A 65 -62.57 80.67 -33.68
N GLU A 66 -61.88 81.80 -33.50
CA GLU A 66 -61.15 82.09 -32.27
C GLU A 66 -62.14 82.35 -31.12
N TRP A 67 -61.75 81.92 -29.93
CA TRP A 67 -62.54 82.19 -28.73
C TRP A 67 -61.70 82.13 -27.46
N ILE A 68 -62.14 82.90 -26.48
CA ILE A 68 -61.63 82.87 -25.12
C ILE A 68 -62.77 82.49 -24.19
N GLU A 69 -62.49 81.63 -23.22
CA GLU A 69 -63.41 81.32 -22.15
C GLU A 69 -62.98 81.96 -20.84
N LEU A 70 -63.93 82.62 -20.18
CA LEU A 70 -63.81 83.04 -18.80
C LEU A 70 -64.58 82.09 -17.88
N TYR A 71 -64.03 81.80 -16.71
CA TYR A 71 -64.69 81.09 -15.64
C TYR A 71 -64.82 81.97 -14.40
N ASN A 72 -66.00 81.92 -13.78
CA ASN A 72 -66.23 82.56 -12.49
C ASN A 72 -66.08 81.54 -11.35
N PRO A 73 -64.90 81.40 -10.71
CA PRO A 73 -64.72 80.48 -9.59
C PRO A 73 -65.42 80.96 -8.30
N THR A 74 -66.03 82.15 -8.31
CA THR A 74 -66.63 82.76 -7.12
C THR A 74 -68.08 82.32 -6.93
N ASN A 75 -68.57 82.48 -5.70
CA ASN A 75 -69.96 82.22 -5.35
C ASN A 75 -70.90 83.42 -5.62
N LYS A 76 -70.45 84.47 -6.35
CA LYS A 76 -71.22 85.69 -6.64
C LYS A 76 -71.36 85.89 -8.14
N SER A 77 -72.49 86.45 -8.57
CA SER A 77 -72.62 86.92 -9.95
C SER A 77 -71.74 88.14 -10.17
N ILE A 78 -71.02 88.20 -11.29
CA ILE A 78 -70.13 89.29 -11.66
C ILE A 78 -70.66 89.94 -12.93
N ASN A 79 -70.81 91.26 -12.90
CA ASN A 79 -71.26 92.04 -14.04
C ASN A 79 -70.05 92.49 -14.87
N LEU A 80 -70.01 92.10 -16.14
CA LEU A 80 -68.90 92.39 -17.04
C LEU A 80 -69.08 93.69 -17.84
N ILE A 81 -70.10 94.51 -17.56
CA ILE A 81 -70.26 95.82 -18.21
C ILE A 81 -69.00 96.66 -18.05
N GLY A 82 -68.43 97.10 -19.18
CA GLY A 82 -67.22 97.93 -19.24
C GLY A 82 -65.92 97.18 -19.03
N TRP A 83 -65.95 95.85 -18.94
CA TRP A 83 -64.73 95.03 -18.94
C TRP A 83 -64.14 94.96 -20.34
N SER A 84 -62.83 94.74 -20.42
CA SER A 84 -62.12 94.64 -21.68
C SER A 84 -61.10 93.51 -21.67
N VAL A 85 -60.82 93.01 -22.86
CA VAL A 85 -59.64 92.18 -23.16
C VAL A 85 -58.65 93.04 -23.92
N THR A 86 -57.36 92.80 -23.69
CA THR A 86 -56.28 93.53 -24.38
C THR A 86 -55.23 92.54 -24.80
N ASP A 87 -54.86 92.61 -26.07
CA ASP A 87 -53.74 91.86 -26.62
C ASP A 87 -52.48 92.75 -26.72
N ASN A 88 -51.60 92.46 -27.69
CA ASN A 88 -50.40 93.26 -27.95
C ASN A 88 -50.65 94.61 -28.65
N TYR A 89 -51.84 94.86 -29.20
CA TYR A 89 -52.09 95.95 -30.14
C TYR A 89 -53.36 96.76 -29.87
N VAL A 90 -54.47 96.10 -29.50
CA VAL A 90 -55.81 96.68 -29.42
C VAL A 90 -56.47 96.32 -28.08
N ILE A 91 -57.36 97.20 -27.62
CA ILE A 91 -58.21 96.98 -26.45
C ILE A 91 -59.63 96.83 -26.97
N ASP A 92 -60.28 95.72 -26.64
CA ASP A 92 -61.67 95.47 -27.02
C ASP A 92 -62.55 95.33 -25.79
N TYR A 93 -63.72 95.95 -25.86
CA TYR A 93 -64.71 95.92 -24.80
C TYR A 93 -65.65 94.74 -24.98
N LEU A 94 -66.03 94.12 -23.86
CA LEU A 94 -66.94 92.98 -23.87
C LEU A 94 -68.38 93.47 -24.02
N GLU A 95 -69.08 92.92 -25.00
CA GLU A 95 -70.48 93.18 -25.29
C GLU A 95 -71.32 91.90 -25.18
N SER A 96 -72.62 92.09 -24.92
CA SER A 96 -73.58 90.99 -24.82
C SER A 96 -73.99 90.48 -26.20
N ASP A 97 -73.88 89.18 -26.44
CA ASP A 97 -74.35 88.56 -27.67
C ASP A 97 -75.87 88.33 -27.64
N PHE A 98 -76.60 89.11 -28.45
CA PHE A 98 -78.04 88.97 -28.64
C PHE A 98 -78.42 88.01 -29.78
N GLU A 99 -77.48 87.67 -30.66
CA GLU A 99 -77.71 86.79 -31.81
C GLU A 99 -77.69 85.31 -31.39
N HIS A 100 -76.68 84.93 -30.60
CA HIS A 100 -76.49 83.55 -30.15
C HIS A 100 -76.83 83.35 -28.67
N GLY A 101 -76.83 84.43 -27.88
CA GLY A 101 -77.11 84.44 -26.45
C GLY A 101 -78.48 85.00 -26.07
N ASN A 102 -78.71 85.17 -24.76
CA ASN A 102 -79.92 85.81 -24.23
C ASN A 102 -79.72 87.31 -23.94
N GLY A 103 -78.61 87.89 -24.39
CA GLY A 103 -78.26 89.30 -24.17
C GLY A 103 -77.81 89.64 -22.74
N THR A 104 -77.48 88.66 -21.90
CA THR A 104 -76.93 88.93 -20.56
C THR A 104 -75.41 89.15 -20.62
N ILE A 105 -74.92 90.09 -19.81
CA ILE A 105 -73.49 90.34 -19.57
C ILE A 105 -73.09 90.04 -18.11
N ILE A 106 -73.98 89.37 -17.38
CA ILE A 106 -73.78 88.98 -15.98
C ILE A 106 -73.38 87.50 -15.94
N MET A 107 -72.15 87.22 -15.50
CA MET A 107 -71.70 85.87 -15.19
C MET A 107 -72.27 85.41 -13.85
N HIS A 108 -72.85 84.22 -13.82
CA HIS A 108 -73.34 83.60 -12.60
C HIS A 108 -72.20 82.96 -11.79
N PRO A 109 -72.42 82.65 -10.50
CA PRO A 109 -71.49 81.84 -9.73
C PRO A 109 -71.16 80.54 -10.44
N PHE A 110 -69.88 80.16 -10.52
CA PHE A 110 -69.40 78.90 -11.11
C PHE A 110 -69.85 78.68 -12.56
N SER A 111 -70.15 79.75 -13.30
CA SER A 111 -70.51 79.70 -14.72
C SER A 111 -69.35 80.10 -15.61
N TYR A 112 -69.50 79.77 -16.88
CA TYR A 112 -68.56 80.09 -17.95
C TYR A 112 -69.12 81.18 -18.86
N ALA A 113 -68.23 82.01 -19.42
CA ALA A 113 -68.54 82.97 -20.45
C ALA A 113 -67.62 82.74 -21.64
N LEU A 114 -68.20 82.64 -22.83
CA LEU A 114 -67.45 82.53 -24.07
C LEU A 114 -67.42 83.89 -24.75
N ILE A 115 -66.22 84.34 -25.12
CA ILE A 115 -65.95 85.59 -25.84
C ILE A 115 -65.47 85.22 -27.23
N THR A 116 -66.14 85.77 -28.24
CA THR A 116 -65.86 85.55 -29.67
C THR A 116 -65.78 86.87 -30.42
N ASP A 117 -65.45 86.84 -31.72
CA ASP A 117 -65.61 88.00 -32.61
C ASP A 117 -67.08 88.42 -32.77
N HIS A 118 -67.37 89.69 -33.04
CA HIS A 118 -68.74 90.20 -33.29
C HIS A 118 -69.44 89.50 -34.48
N GLY A 119 -68.68 88.90 -35.41
CA GLY A 119 -69.18 88.16 -36.56
C GLY A 119 -68.94 86.66 -36.51
N THR A 120 -68.75 86.08 -35.32
CA THR A 120 -68.32 84.69 -35.15
C THR A 120 -69.20 83.68 -35.90
N LYS A 121 -68.57 82.61 -36.39
CA LYS A 121 -69.25 81.41 -36.90
C LYS A 121 -69.05 80.21 -35.98
N PHE A 122 -68.45 80.42 -34.81
CA PHE A 122 -68.20 79.37 -33.83
C PHE A 122 -69.45 78.53 -33.55
N TYR A 123 -70.59 79.19 -33.37
CA TYR A 123 -71.87 78.52 -33.07
C TYR A 123 -72.48 77.74 -34.24
N ASP A 124 -71.95 77.85 -35.47
CA ASP A 124 -72.36 77.01 -36.61
C ASP A 124 -71.87 75.56 -36.45
N ASN A 125 -70.70 75.38 -35.82
CA ASN A 125 -70.01 74.08 -35.73
C ASN A 125 -69.86 73.56 -34.29
N TYR A 126 -69.98 74.44 -33.29
CA TYR A 126 -69.79 74.09 -31.89
C TYR A 126 -71.05 74.36 -31.06
N SER A 127 -71.46 73.36 -30.28
CA SER A 127 -72.58 73.49 -29.33
C SER A 127 -72.04 73.73 -27.92
N THR A 128 -72.55 74.76 -27.25
CA THR A 128 -72.21 75.06 -25.85
C THR A 128 -73.40 74.83 -24.92
N PRO A 129 -73.16 74.56 -23.63
CA PRO A 129 -74.24 74.45 -22.64
C PRO A 129 -75.12 75.70 -22.59
N ASN A 130 -76.44 75.53 -22.42
CA ASN A 130 -77.41 76.64 -22.36
C ASN A 130 -77.13 77.67 -21.24
N CYS A 131 -76.35 77.29 -20.22
CA CYS A 131 -75.99 78.16 -19.10
C CYS A 131 -74.71 78.98 -19.35
N THR A 132 -74.03 78.78 -20.48
CA THR A 132 -72.85 79.57 -20.86
C THR A 132 -73.28 80.96 -21.30
N ILE A 133 -72.63 81.97 -20.73
CA ILE A 133 -72.82 83.35 -21.13
C ILE A 133 -72.11 83.57 -22.46
N LYS A 134 -72.78 84.15 -23.45
CA LYS A 134 -72.20 84.39 -24.77
C LYS A 134 -71.97 85.87 -24.94
N LEU A 135 -70.73 86.22 -25.22
CA LEU A 135 -70.24 87.59 -25.37
C LEU A 135 -69.47 87.68 -26.68
N TYR A 136 -69.38 88.90 -27.21
CA TYR A 136 -68.46 89.21 -28.29
C TYR A 136 -67.66 90.47 -27.94
N VAL A 137 -66.57 90.70 -28.67
CA VAL A 137 -65.82 91.96 -28.62
C VAL A 137 -66.47 93.05 -29.48
N ASP A 138 -66.28 94.33 -29.16
CA ASP A 138 -66.93 95.47 -29.82
C ASP A 138 -66.47 95.73 -31.27
N ASP A 139 -65.57 94.90 -31.82
CA ASP A 139 -65.16 94.93 -33.22
C ASP A 139 -65.05 93.54 -33.88
N SER A 140 -64.31 93.44 -35.00
CA SER A 140 -64.33 92.26 -35.87
C SER A 140 -63.35 91.14 -35.50
N ALA A 141 -62.49 91.33 -34.49
CA ALA A 141 -61.52 90.32 -34.06
C ALA A 141 -61.21 90.48 -32.57
N ILE A 142 -61.01 89.40 -31.83
CA ILE A 142 -60.45 89.50 -30.47
C ILE A 142 -59.03 90.08 -30.57
N GLY A 143 -58.84 91.30 -30.08
CA GLY A 143 -57.64 92.09 -30.23
C GLY A 143 -57.41 92.48 -31.69
N ASN A 144 -56.28 92.06 -32.25
CA ASN A 144 -56.01 92.08 -33.67
C ASN A 144 -55.99 90.68 -34.31
N GLY A 145 -56.59 89.70 -33.64
CA GLY A 145 -56.54 88.26 -33.92
C GLY A 145 -55.50 87.54 -33.05
N LEU A 146 -55.82 86.36 -32.52
CA LEU A 146 -54.97 85.63 -31.57
C LEU A 146 -53.80 84.93 -32.29
N GLY A 147 -52.56 85.32 -31.98
CA GLY A 147 -51.38 84.86 -32.72
C GLY A 147 -50.97 83.39 -32.51
N ASN A 148 -50.97 82.58 -33.58
CA ASN A 148 -50.39 81.22 -33.60
C ASN A 148 -48.89 81.16 -33.29
N GLY A 149 -48.16 82.25 -33.60
CA GLY A 149 -46.73 82.39 -33.31
C GLY A 149 -46.40 82.85 -31.89
N GLY A 150 -47.42 83.08 -31.07
CA GLY A 150 -47.34 83.61 -29.72
C GLY A 150 -48.07 84.95 -29.59
N ASP A 151 -48.82 85.08 -28.50
CA ASP A 151 -49.59 86.27 -28.16
C ASP A 151 -49.83 86.34 -26.64
N LYS A 152 -50.54 87.39 -26.20
CA LYS A 152 -50.97 87.55 -24.81
C LYS A 152 -52.40 88.06 -24.72
N LEU A 153 -53.05 87.76 -23.60
CA LEU A 153 -54.35 88.30 -23.24
C LEU A 153 -54.33 88.84 -21.82
N ILE A 154 -54.81 90.07 -21.66
CA ILE A 154 -54.95 90.75 -20.37
C ILE A 154 -56.43 91.09 -20.18
N LEU A 155 -57.07 90.44 -19.21
CA LEU A 155 -58.44 90.73 -18.82
C LEU A 155 -58.46 91.89 -17.82
N LYS A 156 -59.25 92.93 -18.09
CA LYS A 156 -59.42 94.09 -17.20
C LYS A 156 -60.88 94.33 -16.86
N ASN A 157 -61.12 94.75 -15.62
CA ASN A 157 -62.46 95.18 -15.21
C ASN A 157 -62.75 96.63 -15.64
N ASN A 158 -63.97 97.08 -15.36
CA ASN A 158 -64.45 98.45 -15.64
C ASN A 158 -63.71 99.59 -14.92
N GLU A 159 -62.79 99.28 -14.00
CA GLU A 159 -61.90 100.24 -13.34
C GLU A 159 -60.47 100.21 -13.92
N ASN A 160 -60.26 99.50 -15.04
CA ASN A 160 -58.95 99.20 -15.67
C ASN A 160 -57.99 98.38 -14.79
N LYS A 161 -58.48 97.67 -13.76
CA LYS A 161 -57.67 96.75 -12.95
C LYS A 161 -57.50 95.44 -13.72
N ILE A 162 -56.27 94.95 -13.83
CA ILE A 162 -55.96 93.62 -14.38
C ILE A 162 -56.54 92.56 -13.44
N ILE A 163 -57.28 91.62 -14.04
CA ILE A 163 -57.98 90.54 -13.35
C ILE A 163 -57.26 89.21 -13.56
N ASP A 164 -56.89 88.89 -14.80
CA ASP A 164 -56.14 87.68 -15.14
C ASP A 164 -55.36 87.91 -16.44
N THR A 165 -54.29 87.13 -16.63
CA THR A 165 -53.40 87.22 -17.78
C THR A 165 -52.99 85.83 -18.26
N VAL A 166 -52.82 85.68 -19.57
CA VAL A 166 -52.17 84.50 -20.16
C VAL A 166 -51.27 84.93 -21.32
N GLU A 167 -50.14 84.28 -21.46
CA GLU A 167 -49.23 84.42 -22.59
C GLU A 167 -48.75 83.03 -23.05
N TRP A 168 -48.50 82.89 -24.36
CA TRP A 168 -48.02 81.64 -24.95
C TRP A 168 -46.93 81.87 -25.98
N ILE A 169 -46.00 80.92 -26.08
CA ILE A 169 -44.86 80.84 -27.02
C ILE A 169 -43.83 81.96 -26.85
N VAL A 170 -44.25 83.22 -26.76
CA VAL A 170 -43.42 84.42 -26.58
C VAL A 170 -43.58 84.94 -25.15
N ASN A 171 -42.47 85.32 -24.51
CA ASN A 171 -42.48 85.93 -23.18
C ASN A 171 -42.58 87.46 -23.31
N TYR A 172 -43.62 88.04 -22.73
CA TYR A 172 -43.88 89.48 -22.70
C TYR A 172 -43.56 90.04 -21.31
N SER A 173 -42.70 91.05 -21.26
CA SER A 173 -42.19 91.61 -19.99
C SER A 173 -43.26 92.21 -19.06
N ASP A 174 -44.46 92.46 -19.57
CA ASP A 174 -45.60 92.99 -18.82
C ASP A 174 -46.54 91.91 -18.28
N ILE A 175 -46.31 90.62 -18.58
CA ILE A 175 -47.00 89.47 -18.01
C ILE A 175 -46.07 88.73 -17.04
N PRO A 176 -46.50 88.40 -15.80
CA PRO A 176 -45.67 87.63 -14.87
C PRO A 176 -45.55 86.15 -15.30
N GLY A 177 -44.36 85.57 -15.12
CA GLY A 177 -44.11 84.13 -15.25
C GLY A 177 -43.45 83.71 -16.56
N THR A 178 -43.64 82.44 -16.92
CA THR A 178 -43.11 81.80 -18.13
C THR A 178 -44.26 81.56 -19.09
N PRO A 179 -44.09 81.80 -20.41
CA PRO A 179 -45.15 81.58 -21.37
C PRO A 179 -45.56 80.11 -21.43
N ALA A 180 -46.84 79.89 -21.67
CA ALA A 180 -47.33 78.55 -21.96
C ALA A 180 -46.69 78.02 -23.24
N PHE A 181 -46.57 76.70 -23.32
CA PHE A 181 -46.04 76.03 -24.51
C PHE A 181 -47.00 76.18 -25.71
N ALA A 182 -46.47 76.00 -26.92
CA ALA A 182 -47.31 75.89 -28.11
C ALA A 182 -48.21 74.65 -28.00
N VAL A 183 -49.49 74.80 -28.32
CA VAL A 183 -50.42 73.69 -28.51
C VAL A 183 -50.59 73.40 -30.00
N LYS A 184 -51.05 72.19 -30.35
CA LYS A 184 -51.35 71.83 -31.74
C LYS A 184 -52.60 72.55 -32.27
N GLU A 185 -52.72 72.60 -33.60
CA GLU A 185 -53.96 73.03 -34.28
C GLU A 185 -55.17 72.28 -33.71
N ASN A 186 -56.24 73.02 -33.44
CA ASN A 186 -57.49 72.58 -32.81
C ASN A 186 -57.38 72.15 -31.32
N TYR A 187 -56.23 72.35 -30.68
CA TYR A 187 -56.05 72.11 -29.25
C TYR A 187 -56.17 73.44 -28.51
N THR A 188 -56.53 73.41 -27.23
CA THR A 188 -56.63 74.61 -26.41
C THR A 188 -55.55 74.67 -25.35
N LEU A 189 -55.18 75.90 -25.00
CA LEU A 189 -54.56 76.17 -23.72
C LEU A 189 -55.66 76.13 -22.66
N SER A 190 -55.71 75.04 -21.91
CA SER A 190 -56.70 74.81 -20.87
C SER A 190 -56.09 75.00 -19.50
N ARG A 191 -56.76 75.70 -18.59
CA ARG A 191 -56.26 75.90 -17.22
C ARG A 191 -56.31 74.58 -16.42
N ILE A 192 -55.23 74.23 -15.72
CA ILE A 192 -55.07 72.98 -14.93
C ILE A 192 -55.87 73.04 -13.62
N SER A 193 -56.05 74.24 -13.04
CA SER A 193 -56.75 74.41 -11.77
C SER A 193 -57.34 75.82 -11.62
N ASN A 194 -58.29 76.00 -10.69
CA ASN A 194 -58.85 77.32 -10.37
C ASN A 194 -57.90 78.21 -9.53
N PHE A 195 -56.64 77.81 -9.38
CA PHE A 195 -55.63 78.56 -8.65
C PHE A 195 -54.67 79.18 -9.66
N ASP A 196 -54.71 80.51 -9.75
CA ASP A 196 -53.82 81.29 -10.61
C ASP A 196 -52.47 81.54 -9.92
N ARG A 197 -51.39 81.03 -10.52
CA ARG A 197 -50.01 81.14 -9.99
C ARG A 197 -49.27 82.31 -10.60
N ASN A 198 -49.91 83.10 -11.47
CA ASN A 198 -49.25 84.14 -12.27
C ASN A 198 -48.06 83.54 -13.07
N ASP A 199 -48.22 82.31 -13.59
CA ASP A 199 -47.23 81.65 -14.43
C ASP A 199 -47.90 80.71 -15.44
N SER A 200 -47.98 81.16 -16.69
CA SER A 200 -48.74 80.50 -17.76
C SER A 200 -48.33 79.03 -17.97
N ILE A 201 -47.03 78.69 -17.88
CA ILE A 201 -46.57 77.30 -18.07
C ILE A 201 -46.98 76.35 -16.93
N LEU A 202 -47.24 76.90 -15.75
CA LEU A 202 -47.71 76.13 -14.60
C LEU A 202 -49.23 76.07 -14.59
N ASP A 203 -49.90 77.12 -15.05
CA ASP A 203 -51.35 77.30 -14.97
C ASP A 203 -52.12 76.65 -16.11
N PHE A 204 -51.53 76.52 -17.29
CA PHE A 204 -52.16 75.94 -18.47
C PHE A 204 -51.51 74.62 -18.88
N TYR A 205 -52.32 73.72 -19.44
CA TYR A 205 -51.87 72.51 -20.12
C TYR A 205 -52.40 72.43 -21.56
N GLU A 206 -51.77 71.58 -22.37
CA GLU A 206 -52.22 71.27 -23.73
C GLU A 206 -53.42 70.34 -23.61
N SER A 207 -54.62 70.81 -23.99
CA SER A 207 -55.80 69.97 -24.04
C SER A 207 -56.12 69.56 -25.47
N SER A 208 -56.07 68.25 -25.72
CA SER A 208 -56.54 67.64 -26.98
C SER A 208 -58.06 67.60 -27.14
N THR A 209 -58.81 68.03 -26.11
CA THR A 209 -60.26 68.01 -26.11
C THR A 209 -60.76 69.38 -25.65
N PRO A 210 -61.01 70.33 -26.57
CA PRO A 210 -61.55 71.64 -26.22
C PRO A 210 -62.90 71.52 -25.50
N THR A 211 -63.12 72.30 -24.45
CA THR A 211 -64.32 72.19 -23.59
C THR A 211 -65.13 73.49 -23.49
N PRO A 212 -65.50 74.15 -24.61
CA PRO A 212 -66.18 75.44 -24.56
C PRO A 212 -67.49 75.37 -23.77
N GLY A 213 -67.60 76.24 -22.77
CA GLY A 213 -68.68 76.37 -21.81
C GLY A 213 -68.69 75.34 -20.68
N SER A 214 -67.64 74.52 -20.52
CA SER A 214 -67.61 73.35 -19.61
C SER A 214 -66.30 73.22 -18.83
N LYS A 215 -66.25 72.27 -17.88
CA LYS A 215 -65.05 72.03 -17.06
C LYS A 215 -63.98 71.23 -17.82
N ASN A 216 -62.74 71.72 -17.81
CA ASN A 216 -61.54 71.08 -18.38
C ASN A 216 -61.28 69.64 -17.85
N ILE A 217 -60.71 68.74 -18.68
CA ILE A 217 -60.44 67.32 -18.39
C ILE A 217 -58.93 67.05 -18.18
N ILE A 218 -58.50 66.60 -16.99
CA ILE A 218 -57.07 66.34 -16.66
C ILE A 218 -56.71 64.84 -16.80
N ILE A 219 -55.60 64.52 -17.46
CA ILE A 219 -55.02 63.16 -17.60
C ILE A 219 -53.67 63.10 -16.85
N GLU A 220 -53.44 62.08 -15.99
CA GLU A 220 -52.16 61.88 -15.25
C GLU A 220 -51.23 60.88 -15.99
N GLU A 221 -50.00 61.28 -16.34
CA GLU A 221 -48.99 60.39 -16.97
C GLU A 221 -47.83 60.04 -16.01
N GLY A 222 -47.46 58.75 -15.92
CA GLY A 222 -46.29 58.23 -15.17
C GLY A 222 -45.04 58.05 -16.04
N LYS A 223 -43.83 58.05 -15.47
CA LYS A 223 -42.55 57.78 -16.16
C LYS A 223 -41.49 57.24 -15.19
N THR A 224 -40.82 56.13 -15.50
CA THR A 224 -39.85 55.48 -14.58
C THR A 224 -38.49 55.17 -15.21
N GLU A 225 -37.46 55.02 -14.37
CA GLU A 225 -36.11 54.59 -14.77
C GLU A 225 -35.59 53.51 -13.80
N ILE A 226 -34.97 52.46 -14.32
CA ILE A 226 -34.21 51.45 -13.55
C ILE A 226 -32.78 51.37 -14.08
N ASN A 227 -31.79 51.44 -13.19
CA ASN A 227 -30.39 51.28 -13.56
C ASN A 227 -29.60 50.48 -12.51
N CYS A 228 -28.44 49.97 -12.92
CA CYS A 228 -27.47 49.33 -12.06
C CYS A 228 -26.09 49.93 -12.35
N ASN A 229 -25.22 49.97 -11.35
CA ASN A 229 -23.88 50.55 -11.47
C ASN A 229 -22.94 49.75 -12.41
N GLN A 230 -23.27 48.49 -12.66
CA GLN A 230 -22.51 47.55 -13.49
C GLN A 230 -23.47 46.71 -14.33
N SER A 231 -23.02 46.28 -15.51
CA SER A 231 -23.80 45.45 -16.44
C SER A 231 -23.28 44.01 -16.57
N TYR A 232 -22.14 43.69 -15.94
CA TYR A 232 -21.51 42.37 -15.96
C TYR A 232 -21.03 41.99 -14.55
N PHE A 233 -21.30 40.76 -14.14
CA PHE A 233 -20.94 40.22 -12.83
C PHE A 233 -20.36 38.81 -12.92
N LEU A 234 -19.36 38.53 -12.09
CA LEU A 234 -18.86 37.18 -11.82
C LEU A 234 -19.57 36.62 -10.59
N VAL A 235 -19.96 35.34 -10.63
CA VAL A 235 -20.66 34.68 -9.52
C VAL A 235 -20.11 33.27 -9.33
N ASN A 236 -19.76 32.93 -8.09
CA ASN A 236 -19.31 31.59 -7.74
C ASN A 236 -20.48 30.60 -7.88
N LYS A 237 -20.26 29.41 -8.45
CA LYS A 237 -21.31 28.42 -8.80
C LYS A 237 -22.31 28.13 -7.67
N ASN A 238 -21.83 28.07 -6.43
CA ASN A 238 -22.64 27.70 -5.26
C ASN A 238 -23.03 28.88 -4.37
N GLU A 239 -22.67 30.11 -4.75
CA GLU A 239 -22.96 31.31 -3.96
C GLU A 239 -24.02 32.20 -4.60
N ASN A 240 -24.89 32.78 -3.76
CA ASN A 240 -25.86 33.75 -4.24
C ASN A 240 -25.21 35.14 -4.27
N LEU A 241 -25.24 35.81 -5.43
CA LEU A 241 -24.70 37.16 -5.59
C LEU A 241 -25.76 38.20 -5.22
N LYS A 242 -25.42 39.16 -4.37
CA LYS A 242 -26.29 40.31 -4.07
C LYS A 242 -25.90 41.50 -4.95
N ILE A 243 -26.87 42.05 -5.67
CA ILE A 243 -26.73 43.27 -6.47
C ILE A 243 -27.75 44.32 -6.03
N ILE A 244 -27.52 45.58 -6.41
CA ILE A 244 -28.40 46.70 -6.07
C ILE A 244 -28.91 47.34 -7.36
N LEU A 245 -30.23 47.44 -7.50
CA LEU A 245 -30.90 48.17 -8.58
C LEU A 245 -31.35 49.52 -8.05
N LYS A 246 -31.08 50.61 -8.77
CA LYS A 246 -31.62 51.94 -8.44
C LYS A 246 -32.83 52.20 -9.33
N VAL A 247 -33.94 52.57 -8.70
CA VAL A 247 -35.21 52.87 -9.37
C VAL A 247 -35.59 54.32 -9.08
N THR A 248 -36.03 55.05 -10.10
CA THR A 248 -36.37 56.48 -10.01
C THR A 248 -37.75 56.73 -10.64
N ASN A 249 -38.59 57.54 -9.97
CA ASN A 249 -39.81 58.10 -10.56
C ASN A 249 -39.48 59.42 -11.28
N LEU A 250 -39.63 59.46 -12.60
CA LEU A 250 -39.42 60.65 -13.44
C LEU A 250 -40.75 61.36 -13.79
N GLY A 251 -41.89 60.81 -13.38
CA GLY A 251 -43.22 61.36 -13.60
C GLY A 251 -43.52 62.56 -12.70
N ARG A 252 -44.57 63.32 -13.04
CA ARG A 252 -44.98 64.53 -12.29
C ARG A 252 -45.89 64.23 -11.09
N PHE A 253 -46.23 62.96 -10.85
CA PHE A 253 -47.12 62.51 -9.78
C PHE A 253 -46.48 61.41 -8.93
N ASN A 254 -46.98 61.23 -7.70
CA ASN A 254 -46.63 60.06 -6.88
C ASN A 254 -47.08 58.77 -7.60
N ASP A 255 -46.23 57.75 -7.57
CA ASP A 255 -46.43 56.53 -8.34
C ASP A 255 -46.00 55.29 -7.55
N ASN A 256 -46.65 54.17 -7.83
CA ASN A 256 -46.30 52.85 -7.32
C ASN A 256 -45.56 52.11 -8.43
N ILE A 257 -44.27 51.87 -8.24
CA ILE A 257 -43.41 51.22 -9.23
C ILE A 257 -43.25 49.75 -8.86
N THR A 258 -43.66 48.86 -9.76
CA THR A 258 -43.45 47.42 -9.63
C THR A 258 -42.21 46.98 -10.39
N ILE A 259 -41.25 46.35 -9.71
CA ILE A 259 -40.04 45.80 -10.32
C ILE A 259 -40.26 44.33 -10.65
N LYS A 260 -40.08 43.97 -11.92
CA LYS A 260 -40.23 42.58 -12.40
C LYS A 260 -39.00 42.14 -13.19
N ILE A 261 -38.82 40.82 -13.28
CA ILE A 261 -37.87 40.20 -14.21
C ILE A 261 -38.65 39.89 -15.48
N SER A 262 -38.29 40.52 -16.60
CA SER A 262 -38.97 40.33 -17.88
C SER A 262 -38.37 39.19 -18.71
N LYS A 263 -37.05 39.00 -18.60
CA LYS A 263 -36.31 37.92 -19.27
C LYS A 263 -35.26 37.36 -18.33
N ILE A 264 -35.09 36.04 -18.37
CA ILE A 264 -34.08 35.33 -17.60
C ILE A 264 -33.57 34.15 -18.44
N THR A 265 -32.25 33.97 -18.48
CA THR A 265 -31.65 32.75 -19.06
C THR A 265 -32.05 31.53 -18.23
N ASP A 266 -32.42 30.44 -18.91
CA ASP A 266 -32.80 29.18 -18.27
C ASP A 266 -31.77 28.71 -17.24
N GLY A 267 -32.25 28.27 -16.07
CA GLY A 267 -31.41 27.80 -14.96
C GLY A 267 -30.97 28.89 -13.98
N TRP A 268 -30.88 30.15 -14.42
CA TRP A 268 -30.62 31.29 -13.54
C TRP A 268 -31.89 31.72 -12.81
N LYS A 269 -31.77 32.25 -11.59
CA LYS A 269 -32.91 32.83 -10.83
C LYS A 269 -32.50 34.14 -10.19
N ALA A 270 -33.48 35.00 -9.91
CA ALA A 270 -33.28 36.18 -9.08
C ALA A 270 -34.46 36.41 -8.14
N LYS A 271 -34.17 36.96 -6.96
CA LYS A 271 -35.13 37.36 -5.94
C LYS A 271 -34.96 38.84 -5.65
N ILE A 272 -36.00 39.62 -5.91
CA ILE A 272 -36.04 41.07 -5.68
C ILE A 272 -36.67 41.32 -4.31
N GLU A 273 -36.04 42.13 -3.46
CA GLU A 273 -36.64 42.59 -2.19
C GLU A 273 -37.60 43.75 -2.46
N ASN A 274 -38.78 43.78 -1.85
CA ASN A 274 -39.79 44.84 -2.00
C ASN A 274 -40.13 45.16 -3.47
N GLN A 275 -40.81 44.22 -4.13
CA GLN A 275 -41.15 44.31 -5.56
C GLN A 275 -42.07 45.48 -5.95
N ILE A 276 -42.74 46.13 -4.99
CA ILE A 276 -43.60 47.30 -5.22
C ILE A 276 -43.12 48.40 -4.31
N ILE A 277 -42.84 49.57 -4.87
CA ILE A 277 -42.28 50.71 -4.13
C ILE A 277 -43.01 51.98 -4.53
N GLN A 278 -43.44 52.75 -3.54
CA GLN A 278 -44.06 54.05 -3.74
C GLN A 278 -42.98 55.14 -3.78
N LEU A 279 -42.96 55.94 -4.84
CA LEU A 279 -41.99 57.02 -5.03
C LEU A 279 -42.68 58.33 -5.43
N ALA A 280 -42.25 59.44 -4.81
CA ALA A 280 -42.63 60.79 -5.22
C ALA A 280 -41.90 61.23 -6.50
N PRO A 281 -42.35 62.31 -7.19
CA PRO A 281 -41.65 62.86 -8.35
C PRO A 281 -40.16 63.13 -8.07
N ASN A 282 -39.28 62.64 -8.95
CA ASN A 282 -37.82 62.70 -8.85
C ASN A 282 -37.19 61.94 -7.66
N GLU A 283 -37.94 61.12 -6.94
CA GLU A 283 -37.41 60.28 -5.86
C GLU A 283 -36.74 59.01 -6.42
N SER A 284 -35.60 58.62 -5.83
CA SER A 284 -34.90 57.36 -6.15
C SER A 284 -34.76 56.47 -4.92
N ILE A 285 -34.80 55.16 -5.13
CA ILE A 285 -34.52 54.15 -4.10
C ILE A 285 -33.58 53.06 -4.61
N TYR A 286 -32.87 52.42 -3.68
CA TYR A 286 -32.00 51.26 -3.94
C TYR A 286 -32.66 49.97 -3.48
N VAL A 287 -32.68 48.98 -4.37
CA VAL A 287 -33.39 47.72 -4.20
C VAL A 287 -32.40 46.57 -4.27
N ASN A 288 -32.30 45.82 -3.18
CA ASN A 288 -31.46 44.63 -3.14
C ASN A 288 -32.10 43.51 -3.97
N THR A 289 -31.28 42.89 -4.82
CA THR A 289 -31.66 41.73 -5.60
C THR A 289 -30.64 40.63 -5.38
N THR A 290 -31.10 39.43 -5.05
CA THR A 290 -30.25 38.24 -4.90
C THR A 290 -30.32 37.41 -6.18
N ILE A 291 -29.19 37.25 -6.84
CA ILE A 291 -29.02 36.41 -8.04
C ILE A 291 -28.56 35.02 -7.59
N ILE A 292 -29.21 34.00 -8.12
CA ILE A 292 -28.90 32.59 -7.87
C ILE A 292 -28.36 32.04 -9.19
N PRO A 293 -27.08 31.64 -9.25
CA PRO A 293 -26.46 31.13 -10.46
C PRO A 293 -27.08 29.81 -10.91
N CYS A 294 -26.93 29.48 -12.20
CA CYS A 294 -27.32 28.19 -12.71
C CYS A 294 -26.45 27.08 -12.09
N ARG A 295 -27.08 26.09 -11.47
CA ARG A 295 -26.39 24.94 -10.85
C ARG A 295 -26.28 23.72 -11.75
N TYR A 296 -26.78 23.83 -12.98
CA TYR A 296 -26.75 22.77 -13.99
C TYR A 296 -25.78 23.17 -15.11
N ASN A 297 -25.15 22.17 -15.73
CA ASN A 297 -24.07 22.33 -16.73
C ASN A 297 -24.54 22.90 -18.08
N CYS A 298 -25.67 23.60 -18.12
CA CYS A 298 -26.31 24.07 -19.35
C CYS A 298 -25.88 25.47 -19.79
N TYR A 299 -25.66 26.41 -18.86
CA TYR A 299 -25.33 27.80 -19.19
C TYR A 299 -24.34 28.42 -18.20
N ASN A 300 -23.08 28.60 -18.62
CA ASN A 300 -22.05 29.31 -17.86
C ASN A 300 -22.30 30.82 -17.79
N THR A 301 -23.12 31.35 -18.69
CA THR A 301 -23.51 32.77 -18.75
C THR A 301 -25.02 32.92 -18.62
N GLY A 302 -25.47 33.92 -17.87
CA GLY A 302 -26.87 34.28 -17.67
C GLY A 302 -27.13 35.73 -18.03
N LYS A 303 -28.28 36.01 -18.63
CA LYS A 303 -28.78 37.38 -18.86
C LYS A 303 -30.10 37.55 -18.15
N LEU A 304 -30.20 38.57 -17.29
CA LEU A 304 -31.43 38.93 -16.60
C LEU A 304 -31.82 40.35 -16.95
N THR A 305 -33.04 40.53 -17.44
CA THR A 305 -33.61 41.85 -17.72
C THR A 305 -34.61 42.22 -16.63
N PHE A 306 -34.32 43.30 -15.92
CA PHE A 306 -35.19 43.89 -14.91
C PHE A 306 -35.95 45.07 -15.51
N ILE A 307 -37.22 45.19 -15.17
CA ILE A 307 -38.11 46.24 -15.65
C ILE A 307 -38.76 46.94 -14.46
N ALA A 308 -38.90 48.26 -14.54
CA ALA A 308 -39.71 49.05 -13.61
C ALA A 308 -41.03 49.40 -14.30
N LEU A 309 -42.16 49.13 -13.64
CA LEU A 309 -43.49 49.37 -14.21
C LEU A 309 -44.24 50.35 -13.32
N SER A 310 -44.57 51.52 -13.87
CA SER A 310 -45.50 52.48 -13.28
C SER A 310 -46.92 51.89 -13.19
N GLU A 311 -47.68 52.25 -12.15
CA GLU A 311 -49.13 51.97 -12.09
C GLU A 311 -49.97 52.96 -12.94
N LYS A 312 -49.36 54.08 -13.36
CA LYS A 312 -50.02 55.20 -14.04
C LYS A 312 -49.68 55.31 -15.53
N GLU A 313 -48.72 54.56 -16.03
CA GLU A 313 -48.30 54.54 -17.45
C GLU A 313 -48.79 53.25 -18.14
N VAL A 314 -49.33 53.37 -19.35
CA VAL A 314 -49.79 52.22 -20.17
C VAL A 314 -48.67 51.70 -21.09
N GLU A 315 -47.65 52.53 -21.36
CA GLU A 315 -46.49 52.17 -22.18
C GLU A 315 -45.20 52.05 -21.35
N PHE A 316 -44.26 51.27 -21.87
CA PHE A 316 -43.11 50.74 -21.13
C PHE A 316 -42.03 51.80 -20.88
N SER A 317 -41.66 52.06 -19.61
CA SER A 317 -40.54 52.94 -19.27
C SER A 317 -39.45 52.23 -18.44
N GLY A 318 -38.29 51.98 -19.09
CA GLY A 318 -37.04 51.59 -18.44
C GLY A 318 -36.82 50.09 -18.20
N ASP A 319 -35.84 49.50 -18.91
CA ASP A 319 -35.25 48.20 -18.59
C ASP A 319 -33.74 48.27 -18.35
N VAL A 320 -33.24 47.33 -17.55
CA VAL A 320 -31.80 47.09 -17.42
C VAL A 320 -31.53 45.60 -17.61
N THR A 321 -30.67 45.28 -18.58
CA THR A 321 -30.20 43.90 -18.81
C THR A 321 -28.80 43.74 -18.24
N LEU A 322 -28.67 42.78 -17.31
CA LEU A 322 -27.42 42.44 -16.65
C LEU A 322 -26.93 41.07 -17.14
N THR A 323 -25.63 40.94 -17.35
CA THR A 323 -24.97 39.69 -17.73
C THR A 323 -24.22 39.13 -16.53
N PHE A 324 -24.30 37.83 -16.32
CA PHE A 324 -23.64 37.09 -15.25
C PHE A 324 -22.85 35.94 -15.86
N GLU A 325 -21.68 35.64 -15.31
CA GLU A 325 -20.87 34.50 -15.72
C GLU A 325 -20.39 33.75 -14.49
N ILE A 326 -20.43 32.42 -14.54
CA ILE A 326 -20.00 31.58 -13.43
C ILE A 326 -18.47 31.66 -13.31
N PHE A 327 -18.01 32.12 -12.16
CA PHE A 327 -16.61 32.10 -11.77
C PHE A 327 -16.35 30.81 -11.00
N ALA A 328 -15.81 29.82 -11.71
CA ALA A 328 -15.45 28.52 -11.18
C ALA A 328 -14.37 27.90 -12.10
N PRO A 329 -13.58 26.94 -11.60
CA PRO A 329 -12.79 26.05 -12.46
C PRO A 329 -13.70 25.14 -13.32
N ASP A 330 -13.16 24.57 -14.38
CA ASP A 330 -13.82 23.55 -15.23
C ASP A 330 -12.73 22.61 -15.75
N LEU A 331 -12.32 21.68 -14.89
CA LEU A 331 -11.41 20.61 -15.23
C LEU A 331 -12.07 19.75 -16.31
N TYR A 332 -11.26 19.25 -17.22
CA TYR A 332 -11.72 18.25 -18.16
C TYR A 332 -10.55 17.41 -18.65
N ILE A 333 -10.81 16.13 -18.86
CA ILE A 333 -9.82 15.22 -19.44
C ILE A 333 -10.01 15.21 -20.95
N LYS A 334 -9.07 15.85 -21.65
CA LYS A 334 -9.13 16.01 -23.11
C LYS A 334 -8.96 14.69 -23.87
N GLN A 335 -7.98 13.90 -23.45
CA GLN A 335 -7.62 12.62 -24.05
C GLN A 335 -6.73 11.83 -23.09
N ILE A 336 -6.62 10.53 -23.35
CA ILE A 336 -5.69 9.63 -22.69
C ILE A 336 -4.85 8.94 -23.78
N LYS A 337 -3.55 8.79 -23.53
CA LYS A 337 -2.63 8.05 -24.40
C LYS A 337 -1.88 7.01 -23.58
N GLY A 338 -1.77 5.82 -24.14
CA GLY A 338 -0.99 4.74 -23.57
C GLY A 338 0.28 4.45 -24.37
N TYR A 339 1.35 4.07 -23.69
CA TYR A 339 2.66 3.80 -24.26
C TYR A 339 3.20 2.47 -23.73
N ASN A 340 3.81 1.67 -24.61
CA ASN A 340 4.50 0.43 -24.22
C ASN A 340 5.89 0.70 -23.59
N GLU A 341 6.61 -0.37 -23.21
CA GLU A 341 7.96 -0.27 -22.60
C GLU A 341 8.98 0.46 -23.49
N GLU A 342 8.83 0.39 -24.82
CA GLU A 342 9.70 1.05 -25.79
C GLU A 342 9.35 2.54 -26.00
N GLY A 343 8.23 3.01 -25.42
CA GLY A 343 7.73 4.37 -25.57
C GLY A 343 6.87 4.60 -26.81
N THR A 344 6.48 3.54 -27.51
CA THR A 344 5.57 3.59 -28.66
C THR A 344 4.12 3.71 -28.20
N GLU A 345 3.36 4.62 -28.81
CA GLU A 345 1.92 4.81 -28.52
C GLU A 345 1.11 3.62 -29.05
N THR A 346 0.37 2.96 -28.17
CA THR A 346 -0.45 1.78 -28.48
C THR A 346 -1.56 1.61 -27.44
N SER A 347 -2.56 0.78 -27.72
CA SER A 347 -3.59 0.35 -26.77
C SER A 347 -3.57 -1.17 -26.54
N VAL A 348 -2.58 -1.87 -27.09
CA VAL A 348 -2.44 -3.32 -26.98
C VAL A 348 -1.12 -3.61 -26.28
N TYR A 349 -1.19 -4.40 -25.21
CA TYR A 349 -0.05 -4.69 -24.32
C TYR A 349 0.01 -6.18 -24.02
N GLY A 350 1.21 -6.70 -23.78
CA GLY A 350 1.34 -8.03 -23.19
C GLY A 350 1.03 -7.99 -21.71
N GLU A 351 0.52 -9.07 -21.13
CA GLU A 351 0.46 -9.21 -19.68
C GLU A 351 1.87 -9.12 -19.09
N GLY A 352 1.99 -8.49 -17.92
CA GLY A 352 3.29 -8.30 -17.27
C GLY A 352 4.25 -7.31 -17.96
N GLN A 353 3.76 -6.58 -18.96
CA GLN A 353 4.47 -5.45 -19.57
C GLN A 353 4.30 -4.19 -18.72
N ILE A 354 5.38 -3.40 -18.58
CA ILE A 354 5.30 -2.05 -17.99
C ILE A 354 4.78 -1.05 -19.03
N ILE A 355 3.63 -0.46 -18.75
CA ILE A 355 3.00 0.53 -19.63
C ILE A 355 2.98 1.89 -18.95
N ARG A 356 2.92 2.96 -19.75
CA ARG A 356 2.72 4.32 -19.24
C ARG A 356 1.41 4.88 -19.78
N ILE A 357 0.53 5.28 -18.88
CA ILE A 357 -0.72 5.96 -19.23
C ILE A 357 -0.58 7.43 -18.91
N LYS A 358 -0.93 8.28 -19.88
CA LYS A 358 -0.81 9.73 -19.81
C LYS A 358 -2.15 10.35 -20.15
N SER A 359 -2.73 11.09 -19.22
CA SER A 359 -3.92 11.90 -19.47
C SER A 359 -3.55 13.36 -19.78
N PHE A 360 -4.49 14.09 -20.35
CA PHE A 360 -4.33 15.48 -20.78
C PHE A 360 -5.39 16.31 -20.05
N LEU A 361 -5.07 16.74 -18.84
CA LEU A 361 -5.95 17.52 -17.97
C LEU A 361 -5.84 19.00 -18.34
N LYS A 362 -6.96 19.69 -18.50
CA LYS A 362 -6.97 21.14 -18.67
C LYS A 362 -8.14 21.74 -17.89
N ASN A 363 -7.94 22.97 -17.43
CA ASN A 363 -8.99 23.79 -16.84
C ASN A 363 -9.50 24.79 -17.90
N GLN A 364 -10.79 24.73 -18.26
CA GLN A 364 -11.46 25.69 -19.15
C GLN A 364 -12.10 26.85 -18.38
N GLY A 365 -12.36 26.67 -17.08
CA GLY A 365 -13.07 27.59 -16.20
C GLY A 365 -12.30 28.87 -15.94
N LEU A 366 -12.98 29.88 -15.44
CA LEU A 366 -12.42 31.22 -15.24
C LEU A 366 -11.50 31.32 -14.02
N GLU A 367 -11.60 30.37 -13.10
CA GLU A 367 -10.82 30.28 -11.87
C GLU A 367 -9.81 29.12 -11.94
N GLU A 368 -8.74 29.19 -11.15
CA GLU A 368 -7.79 28.08 -11.01
C GLU A 368 -8.36 27.02 -10.06
N ALA A 369 -8.10 25.74 -10.34
CA ALA A 369 -8.49 24.66 -9.42
C ALA A 369 -7.32 24.35 -8.48
N GLU A 370 -7.55 24.41 -7.17
CA GLU A 370 -6.59 24.03 -6.14
C GLU A 370 -6.83 22.56 -5.71
N ASP A 371 -5.79 21.90 -5.20
CA ASP A 371 -5.88 20.56 -4.60
C ASP A 371 -6.47 19.44 -5.50
N VAL A 372 -6.06 19.40 -6.77
CA VAL A 372 -6.62 18.47 -7.76
C VAL A 372 -5.90 17.12 -7.75
N ASP A 373 -6.63 16.06 -7.41
CA ASP A 373 -6.20 14.67 -7.62
C ASP A 373 -6.71 14.13 -8.96
N VAL A 374 -5.80 13.49 -9.72
CA VAL A 374 -6.17 12.72 -10.93
C VAL A 374 -5.91 11.24 -10.69
N SER A 375 -6.98 10.47 -10.51
CA SER A 375 -6.94 9.04 -10.23
C SER A 375 -7.07 8.20 -11.51
N PHE A 376 -6.44 7.03 -11.51
CA PHE A 376 -6.46 6.05 -12.59
C PHE A 376 -6.99 4.71 -12.06
N TYR A 377 -7.91 4.09 -12.80
CA TYR A 377 -8.56 2.83 -12.43
C TYR A 377 -8.61 1.84 -13.60
N LEU A 378 -8.63 0.55 -13.30
CA LEU A 378 -8.85 -0.55 -14.25
C LEU A 378 -10.30 -1.03 -14.18
N ASP A 379 -11.07 -0.91 -15.26
CA ASP A 379 -12.45 -1.40 -15.41
C ASP A 379 -13.51 -0.78 -14.50
N ASN A 380 -13.29 -0.57 -13.21
CA ASN A 380 -14.26 0.04 -12.30
C ASN A 380 -13.60 1.02 -11.32
N ILE A 381 -14.38 1.99 -10.85
CA ILE A 381 -13.93 2.96 -9.84
C ILE A 381 -14.17 2.34 -8.46
N ASN A 382 -13.17 1.64 -7.94
CA ASN A 382 -13.16 1.05 -6.61
C ASN A 382 -11.72 0.85 -6.11
N SER A 383 -11.55 0.42 -4.86
CA SER A 383 -10.21 0.24 -4.27
C SER A 383 -9.40 -0.93 -4.85
N THR A 384 -10.03 -1.98 -5.38
CA THR A 384 -9.31 -3.14 -5.95
C THR A 384 -8.76 -2.86 -7.34
N ASP A 385 -9.41 -1.95 -8.06
CA ASP A 385 -9.10 -1.56 -9.42
C ASP A 385 -8.26 -0.27 -9.51
N TYR A 386 -7.88 0.31 -8.36
CA TYR A 386 -7.10 1.54 -8.30
C TYR A 386 -5.64 1.32 -8.74
N LEU A 387 -5.20 2.08 -9.73
CA LEU A 387 -3.87 1.98 -10.34
C LEU A 387 -2.89 3.06 -9.84
N GLY A 388 -3.41 4.13 -9.23
CA GLY A 388 -2.61 5.25 -8.73
C GLY A 388 -3.23 6.61 -9.05
N SER A 389 -2.60 7.67 -8.57
CA SER A 389 -3.05 9.05 -8.81
C SER A 389 -1.89 10.01 -9.03
N LYS A 390 -2.22 11.21 -9.50
CA LYS A 390 -1.31 12.35 -9.55
C LYS A 390 -1.98 13.59 -8.97
N TYR A 391 -1.41 14.08 -7.89
CA TYR A 391 -1.84 15.31 -7.23
C TYR A 391 -1.19 16.54 -7.85
N TYR A 392 -1.95 17.64 -7.89
CA TYR A 392 -1.52 18.97 -8.29
C TYR A 392 -2.03 19.99 -7.28
N ASP A 393 -1.12 20.76 -6.68
CA ASP A 393 -1.50 21.88 -5.79
C ASP A 393 -2.40 22.90 -6.54
N LEU A 394 -2.15 23.10 -7.85
CA LEU A 394 -2.82 24.09 -8.68
C LEU A 394 -2.90 23.67 -10.16
N VAL A 395 -4.10 23.78 -10.73
CA VAL A 395 -4.39 23.58 -12.16
C VAL A 395 -5.03 24.85 -12.76
N GLY A 396 -4.19 25.72 -13.30
CA GLY A 396 -4.61 26.88 -14.10
C GLY A 396 -4.87 26.55 -15.58
N LYS A 397 -4.83 27.57 -16.45
CA LYS A 397 -5.17 27.46 -17.89
C LYS A 397 -4.24 26.57 -18.72
N TYR A 398 -3.00 26.35 -18.26
CA TYR A 398 -2.03 25.49 -18.96
C TYR A 398 -2.34 24.02 -18.73
N GLN A 399 -2.33 23.24 -19.82
CA GLN A 399 -2.61 21.81 -19.77
C GLN A 399 -1.57 21.07 -18.94
N LYS A 400 -2.05 20.26 -18.00
CA LYS A 400 -1.23 19.33 -17.21
C LYS A 400 -1.25 17.95 -17.86
N TYR A 401 -0.26 17.13 -17.52
CA TYR A 401 -0.09 15.79 -18.08
C TYR A 401 0.05 14.75 -16.98
N PRO A 402 -1.02 14.43 -16.24
CA PRO A 402 -1.00 13.36 -15.25
C PRO A 402 -0.57 12.06 -15.94
N SER A 403 0.39 11.35 -15.35
CA SER A 403 0.85 10.08 -15.91
C SER A 403 1.31 9.11 -14.84
N ILE A 404 0.99 7.84 -15.01
CA ILE A 404 1.44 6.74 -14.16
C ILE A 404 2.11 5.64 -14.99
N LYS A 405 2.99 4.87 -14.34
CA LYS A 405 3.50 3.61 -14.87
C LYS A 405 2.73 2.47 -14.20
N ILE A 406 2.29 1.51 -15.00
CA ILE A 406 1.51 0.37 -14.53
C ILE A 406 2.25 -0.89 -14.96
N ASP A 407 2.37 -1.83 -14.04
CA ASP A 407 2.71 -3.21 -14.37
C ASP A 407 1.40 -3.93 -14.69
N THR A 408 1.28 -4.45 -15.91
CA THR A 408 0.07 -5.17 -16.33
C THR A 408 0.04 -6.61 -15.79
N HIS A 409 1.03 -7.01 -14.98
CA HIS A 409 1.03 -8.30 -14.29
C HIS A 409 -0.26 -8.49 -13.48
N GLY A 410 -0.93 -9.62 -13.69
CA GLY A 410 -2.19 -9.97 -13.04
C GLY A 410 -3.45 -9.44 -13.75
N PHE A 411 -3.31 -8.68 -14.84
CA PHE A 411 -4.45 -8.30 -15.66
C PHE A 411 -4.87 -9.51 -16.50
N SER A 412 -6.16 -9.84 -16.55
CA SER A 412 -6.61 -10.95 -17.39
C SER A 412 -6.37 -10.68 -18.87
N ALA A 413 -6.10 -11.71 -19.66
CA ALA A 413 -6.05 -11.54 -21.11
C ALA A 413 -7.43 -11.14 -21.65
N GLY A 414 -7.46 -10.15 -22.55
CA GLY A 414 -8.68 -9.63 -23.15
C GLY A 414 -8.81 -8.11 -23.12
N LYS A 415 -10.04 -7.63 -23.28
CA LYS A 415 -10.34 -6.19 -23.34
C LYS A 415 -10.60 -5.63 -21.96
N HIS A 416 -9.89 -4.56 -21.65
CA HIS A 416 -10.03 -3.78 -20.43
C HIS A 416 -10.25 -2.31 -20.76
N LYS A 417 -10.54 -1.51 -19.75
CA LYS A 417 -10.62 -0.05 -19.89
C LYS A 417 -9.91 0.64 -18.73
N ILE A 418 -9.10 1.63 -19.03
CA ILE A 418 -8.50 2.51 -18.03
C ILE A 418 -9.39 3.74 -17.88
N ILE A 419 -9.90 3.95 -16.68
CA ILE A 419 -10.71 5.10 -16.34
C ILE A 419 -9.79 6.12 -15.67
N VAL A 420 -9.79 7.35 -16.19
CA VAL A 420 -9.10 8.46 -15.54
C VAL A 420 -10.15 9.46 -15.10
N ILE A 421 -10.08 9.89 -13.85
CA ILE A 421 -10.99 10.86 -13.25
C ILE A 421 -10.17 11.95 -12.56
N ALA A 422 -10.50 13.21 -12.83
CA ALA A 422 -10.03 14.37 -12.07
C ALA A 422 -11.05 14.70 -10.99
N ASP A 423 -10.55 15.11 -9.82
CA ASP A 423 -11.37 15.47 -8.66
C ASP A 423 -12.44 14.42 -8.29
N GLU A 424 -12.02 13.16 -8.15
CA GLU A 424 -12.93 12.05 -7.81
C GLU A 424 -13.75 12.28 -6.53
N LYS A 425 -13.21 13.07 -5.61
CA LYS A 425 -13.83 13.35 -4.31
C LYS A 425 -14.81 14.53 -4.36
N ASP A 426 -14.97 15.18 -5.51
CA ASP A 426 -15.88 16.32 -5.70
C ASP A 426 -15.55 17.44 -4.69
N ILE A 427 -14.25 17.75 -4.53
CA ILE A 427 -13.75 18.77 -3.59
C ILE A 427 -13.74 20.15 -4.25
N VAL A 428 -13.47 20.20 -5.54
CA VAL A 428 -13.42 21.42 -6.34
C VAL A 428 -14.82 21.71 -6.87
N ASP A 429 -15.37 22.88 -6.57
CA ASP A 429 -16.68 23.29 -7.09
C ASP A 429 -16.56 23.68 -8.59
N GLU A 430 -16.68 22.72 -9.49
CA GLU A 430 -16.40 22.91 -10.92
C GLU A 430 -17.62 23.37 -11.72
N PHE A 431 -17.46 24.03 -12.85
CA PHE A 431 -18.61 24.37 -13.69
C PHE A 431 -19.33 23.12 -14.23
N ASN A 432 -18.59 22.10 -14.66
CA ASN A 432 -19.14 20.90 -15.29
C ASN A 432 -18.59 19.60 -14.71
N GLU A 433 -19.27 19.01 -13.71
CA GLU A 433 -18.80 17.76 -13.09
C GLU A 433 -18.79 16.52 -14.02
N GLN A 434 -19.30 16.63 -15.25
CA GLN A 434 -19.51 15.47 -16.13
C GLN A 434 -18.37 15.23 -17.13
N ASN A 435 -17.43 16.17 -17.30
CA ASN A 435 -16.30 16.07 -18.24
C ASN A 435 -14.96 15.73 -17.54
N ASN A 436 -15.01 15.48 -16.24
CA ASN A 436 -13.87 15.12 -15.39
C ASN A 436 -13.38 13.69 -15.56
N LEU A 437 -14.12 12.86 -16.30
CA LEU A 437 -13.82 11.45 -16.50
C LEU A 437 -13.67 11.12 -17.99
N LEU A 438 -12.63 10.33 -18.32
CA LEU A 438 -12.48 9.75 -19.64
C LEU A 438 -12.03 8.28 -19.55
N ILE A 439 -12.45 7.48 -20.53
CA ILE A 439 -12.17 6.04 -20.59
C ILE A 439 -11.24 5.77 -21.78
N PHE A 440 -10.17 5.01 -21.53
CA PHE A 440 -9.21 4.55 -22.52
C PHE A 440 -9.25 3.01 -22.65
N PRO A 441 -9.81 2.46 -23.74
CA PRO A 441 -9.86 1.01 -23.93
C PRO A 441 -8.45 0.45 -24.20
N ILE A 442 -8.14 -0.68 -23.58
CA ILE A 442 -6.89 -1.42 -23.80
C ILE A 442 -7.18 -2.90 -24.07
N GLU A 443 -6.22 -3.59 -24.69
CA GLU A 443 -6.25 -5.05 -24.87
C GLU A 443 -4.97 -5.66 -24.29
N ILE A 444 -5.14 -6.68 -23.45
CA ILE A 444 -4.05 -7.44 -22.82
C ILE A 444 -3.91 -8.78 -23.54
N ILE A 445 -2.71 -9.05 -24.06
CA ILE A 445 -2.33 -10.30 -24.72
C ILE A 445 -1.68 -11.23 -23.69
N ASP A 446 -2.07 -12.51 -23.70
CA ASP A 446 -1.42 -13.55 -22.90
C ASP A 446 0.05 -13.72 -23.33
N THR A 447 0.96 -13.50 -22.39
CA THR A 447 2.42 -13.58 -22.55
C THR A 447 3.01 -14.67 -21.66
N TYR A 448 2.19 -15.47 -20.98
CA TYR A 448 2.69 -16.55 -20.14
C TYR A 448 3.51 -17.55 -20.98
N PRO A 449 4.60 -18.10 -20.42
CA PRO A 449 5.42 -19.06 -21.13
C PRO A 449 4.66 -20.37 -21.37
N GLU A 450 5.19 -21.26 -22.21
CA GLU A 450 4.55 -22.56 -22.45
C GLU A 450 4.48 -23.41 -21.16
N LYS A 451 3.54 -24.36 -21.11
CA LYS A 451 3.29 -25.20 -19.93
C LYS A 451 4.56 -25.87 -19.37
N ASP A 452 5.45 -26.36 -20.22
CA ASP A 452 6.68 -27.04 -19.77
C ASP A 452 7.63 -26.06 -19.05
N ALA A 453 7.72 -24.81 -19.52
CA ALA A 453 8.55 -23.77 -18.94
C ALA A 453 7.99 -23.23 -17.60
N ARG A 454 6.66 -23.26 -17.43
CA ARG A 454 6.00 -22.93 -16.14
C ARG A 454 6.33 -23.90 -15.01
N ASN A 455 6.87 -25.09 -15.32
CA ASN A 455 7.19 -26.10 -14.32
C ASN A 455 8.64 -26.05 -13.84
N LEU A 456 9.45 -25.05 -14.22
CA LEU A 456 10.80 -24.91 -13.67
C LEU A 456 10.73 -24.67 -12.16
N LEU A 457 11.60 -25.32 -11.40
CA LEU A 457 11.58 -25.27 -9.94
C LEU A 457 12.91 -24.76 -9.38
N ILE A 458 12.86 -23.83 -8.45
CA ILE A 458 13.91 -23.59 -7.47
C ILE A 458 13.97 -24.82 -6.55
N THR A 459 15.11 -25.50 -6.50
CA THR A 459 15.27 -26.76 -5.76
C THR A 459 16.25 -26.66 -4.59
N GLU A 460 17.18 -25.71 -4.63
CA GLU A 460 18.14 -25.48 -3.55
C GLU A 460 18.35 -23.97 -3.37
N VAL A 461 18.37 -23.50 -2.13
CA VAL A 461 18.66 -22.10 -1.78
C VAL A 461 19.64 -22.07 -0.62
N TYR A 462 20.77 -21.43 -0.81
CA TYR A 462 21.76 -21.14 0.21
C TYR A 462 21.84 -19.64 0.41
N TYR A 463 21.11 -19.15 1.41
CA TYR A 463 20.89 -17.71 1.62
C TYR A 463 21.70 -17.13 2.78
N HIS A 464 22.31 -17.98 3.62
CA HIS A 464 23.05 -17.56 4.80
C HIS A 464 24.44 -18.17 4.76
N SER A 465 25.33 -17.48 4.03
CA SER A 465 26.70 -17.92 3.87
C SER A 465 27.45 -17.93 5.19
N ARG A 466 28.49 -18.75 5.29
CA ARG A 466 29.35 -18.76 6.48
C ARG A 466 30.17 -17.47 6.56
N PRO A 467 30.54 -17.00 7.77
CA PRO A 467 31.21 -15.72 7.94
C PRO A 467 32.45 -15.55 7.05
N GLY A 468 32.46 -14.49 6.24
CA GLY A 468 33.57 -14.14 5.36
C GLY A 468 33.64 -14.93 4.04
N LEU A 469 32.64 -15.78 3.76
CA LEU A 469 32.38 -16.41 2.46
C LEU A 469 31.16 -15.74 1.82
N TYR A 470 31.26 -15.35 0.55
CA TYR A 470 30.20 -14.66 -0.21
C TYR A 470 29.74 -15.55 -1.37
N ASN A 471 29.19 -16.72 -1.04
CA ASN A 471 28.88 -17.79 -1.99
C ASN A 471 27.44 -18.28 -1.86
N GLU A 472 26.52 -17.38 -1.49
CA GLU A 472 25.09 -17.66 -1.56
C GLU A 472 24.76 -18.27 -2.94
N PHE A 473 23.83 -19.21 -3.03
CA PHE A 473 23.49 -19.81 -4.32
C PHE A 473 22.03 -20.24 -4.42
N ILE A 474 21.56 -20.33 -5.65
CA ILE A 474 20.23 -20.81 -6.01
C ILE A 474 20.41 -21.90 -7.08
N SER A 475 19.67 -23.00 -6.94
CA SER A 475 19.59 -24.05 -7.95
C SER A 475 18.21 -24.05 -8.58
N ILE A 476 18.14 -24.06 -9.91
CA ILE A 476 16.91 -24.21 -10.69
C ILE A 476 16.95 -25.54 -11.42
N PHE A 477 15.87 -26.31 -11.39
CA PHE A 477 15.72 -27.60 -12.06
C PHE A 477 14.65 -27.54 -13.13
N ASN A 478 14.94 -28.17 -14.27
CA ASN A 478 13.97 -28.41 -15.33
C ASN A 478 13.40 -29.83 -15.24
N PRO A 479 12.17 -30.02 -14.74
CA PRO A 479 11.55 -31.33 -14.67
C PRO A 479 10.95 -31.80 -15.99
N SER A 480 10.92 -30.97 -17.04
CA SER A 480 10.32 -31.32 -18.32
C SER A 480 11.20 -32.27 -19.14
N GLU A 481 10.66 -32.81 -20.23
CA GLU A 481 11.38 -33.63 -21.20
C GLU A 481 12.04 -32.79 -22.32
N LYS A 482 11.95 -31.46 -22.25
CA LYS A 482 12.46 -30.54 -23.28
C LYS A 482 13.43 -29.54 -22.68
N ASP A 483 14.28 -28.99 -23.54
CA ASP A 483 15.11 -27.85 -23.17
C ASP A 483 14.23 -26.59 -23.09
N ILE A 484 14.39 -25.82 -22.01
CA ILE A 484 13.63 -24.59 -21.78
C ILE A 484 14.55 -23.39 -21.95
N ASP A 485 14.16 -22.45 -22.81
CA ASP A 485 14.83 -21.17 -22.99
C ASP A 485 14.45 -20.22 -21.86
N ILE A 486 15.45 -19.76 -21.12
CA ILE A 486 15.30 -18.85 -19.98
C ILE A 486 16.04 -17.52 -20.23
N SER A 487 16.33 -17.21 -21.50
CA SER A 487 16.98 -15.95 -21.87
C SER A 487 16.19 -14.75 -21.37
N GLY A 488 16.84 -13.85 -20.62
CA GLY A 488 16.19 -12.68 -20.04
C GLY A 488 15.27 -12.95 -18.84
N TRP A 489 15.05 -14.22 -18.46
CA TRP A 489 14.40 -14.56 -17.18
C TRP A 489 15.29 -14.10 -16.03
N TYR A 490 14.74 -14.00 -14.84
CA TYR A 490 15.47 -13.43 -13.73
C TYR A 490 15.04 -13.98 -12.37
N ILE A 491 15.93 -13.82 -11.40
CA ILE A 491 15.65 -14.06 -9.99
C ILE A 491 15.58 -12.72 -9.27
N THR A 492 14.56 -12.54 -8.44
CA THR A 492 14.40 -11.35 -7.60
C THR A 492 14.11 -11.73 -6.15
N ASN A 493 14.56 -10.89 -5.23
CA ASN A 493 14.24 -10.96 -3.81
C ASN A 493 13.20 -9.90 -3.40
N GLU A 494 12.61 -9.19 -4.37
CA GLU A 494 11.58 -8.15 -4.21
C GLU A 494 10.38 -8.41 -5.14
N PRO A 495 9.78 -9.62 -5.14
CA PRO A 495 8.83 -10.02 -6.18
C PRO A 495 7.51 -9.24 -6.23
N LEU A 496 7.20 -8.43 -5.21
CA LEU A 496 6.00 -7.56 -5.17
C LEU A 496 6.22 -6.19 -5.81
N ASP A 497 7.48 -5.74 -5.93
CA ASP A 497 7.76 -4.46 -6.56
C ASP A 497 7.48 -4.56 -8.06
N ILE A 498 7.12 -3.44 -8.71
CA ILE A 498 6.96 -3.42 -10.17
C ILE A 498 8.25 -3.88 -10.85
N LYS A 499 8.15 -4.60 -11.97
CA LYS A 499 9.29 -5.22 -12.67
C LYS A 499 10.54 -4.34 -12.80
N THR A 500 10.37 -3.03 -13.03
CA THR A 500 11.49 -2.06 -13.20
C THR A 500 12.16 -1.63 -11.90
N GLU A 501 11.53 -1.84 -10.75
CA GLU A 501 12.05 -1.45 -9.43
C GLU A 501 12.66 -2.61 -8.67
N GLN A 502 12.30 -3.85 -9.01
CA GLN A 502 12.83 -5.08 -8.43
C GLN A 502 14.37 -5.15 -8.45
N THR A 503 14.97 -5.48 -7.31
CA THR A 503 16.36 -5.95 -7.25
C THR A 503 16.46 -7.36 -7.84
N LYS A 504 17.20 -7.53 -8.94
CA LYS A 504 17.24 -8.80 -9.69
C LYS A 504 18.56 -9.10 -10.40
N ILE A 505 18.79 -10.39 -10.60
CA ILE A 505 19.84 -10.98 -11.45
C ILE A 505 19.17 -11.68 -12.63
N ILE A 506 19.64 -11.37 -13.85
CA ILE A 506 18.97 -11.70 -15.11
C ILE A 506 19.87 -12.65 -15.91
N PHE A 507 19.29 -13.71 -16.44
CA PHE A 507 19.99 -14.63 -17.34
C PHE A 507 20.37 -13.90 -18.63
N PRO A 508 21.61 -14.07 -19.12
CA PRO A 508 22.01 -13.49 -20.40
C PRO A 508 21.23 -14.15 -21.56
N ASN A 509 21.44 -13.62 -22.77
CA ASN A 509 20.77 -14.15 -23.96
C ASN A 509 21.31 -15.53 -24.35
N ASN A 510 20.46 -16.34 -25.00
CA ASN A 510 20.73 -17.69 -25.49
C ASN A 510 21.03 -18.74 -24.40
N ILE A 511 20.37 -18.62 -23.25
CA ILE A 511 20.52 -19.58 -22.14
C ILE A 511 19.35 -20.56 -22.12
N LYS A 512 19.67 -21.85 -22.01
CA LYS A 512 18.70 -22.93 -21.89
C LYS A 512 19.02 -23.81 -20.69
N ILE A 513 17.98 -24.29 -20.01
CA ILE A 513 18.10 -25.42 -19.08
C ILE A 513 17.76 -26.68 -19.84
N SER A 514 18.71 -27.62 -19.92
CA SER A 514 18.46 -28.91 -20.56
C SER A 514 17.37 -29.71 -19.83
N SER A 515 16.71 -30.59 -20.59
CA SER A 515 15.77 -31.57 -20.03
C SER A 515 16.39 -32.33 -18.85
N LYS A 516 15.63 -32.46 -17.75
CA LYS A 516 16.05 -33.16 -16.51
C LYS A 516 17.36 -32.69 -15.89
N SER A 517 17.80 -31.47 -16.19
CA SER A 517 19.02 -30.90 -15.62
C SER A 517 18.73 -29.77 -14.64
N LYS A 518 19.75 -29.42 -13.86
CA LYS A 518 19.72 -28.24 -12.99
C LYS A 518 20.79 -27.24 -13.40
N LEU A 519 20.55 -25.97 -13.10
CA LEU A 519 21.52 -24.89 -13.12
C LEU A 519 21.79 -24.40 -11.70
N ILE A 520 23.03 -24.04 -11.41
CA ILE A 520 23.48 -23.47 -10.15
C ILE A 520 23.99 -22.05 -10.41
N ILE A 521 23.42 -21.08 -9.70
CA ILE A 521 23.77 -19.67 -9.77
C ILE A 521 24.34 -19.28 -8.41
N SER A 522 25.61 -18.87 -8.34
CA SER A 522 26.26 -18.49 -7.07
C SER A 522 26.71 -17.03 -7.04
N GLU A 523 26.72 -16.42 -5.86
CA GLU A 523 27.24 -15.06 -5.67
C GLU A 523 28.74 -14.96 -6.00
N ASN A 524 29.53 -16.01 -5.83
CA ASN A 524 30.96 -15.94 -6.15
C ASN A 524 31.45 -17.32 -6.52
N ALA A 525 31.78 -17.51 -7.80
CA ALA A 525 32.17 -18.82 -8.31
C ALA A 525 33.40 -19.38 -7.59
N SER A 526 34.43 -18.56 -7.38
CA SER A 526 35.66 -18.99 -6.70
C SER A 526 35.38 -19.47 -5.27
N THR A 527 34.54 -18.76 -4.52
CA THR A 527 34.20 -19.12 -3.13
C THR A 527 33.28 -20.34 -3.07
N TYR A 528 32.35 -20.47 -4.02
CA TYR A 528 31.52 -21.66 -4.15
C TYR A 528 32.36 -22.91 -4.48
N ILE A 529 33.29 -22.80 -5.44
CA ILE A 529 34.22 -23.89 -5.79
C ILE A 529 35.10 -24.25 -4.59
N TRP A 530 35.58 -23.25 -3.85
CA TRP A 530 36.39 -23.46 -2.65
C TRP A 530 35.66 -24.31 -1.60
N GLU A 531 34.40 -23.99 -1.28
CA GLU A 531 33.64 -24.69 -0.24
C GLU A 531 33.05 -26.03 -0.71
N THR A 532 32.70 -26.15 -2.01
CA THR A 532 31.98 -27.33 -2.52
C THR A 532 32.83 -28.29 -3.37
N GLY A 533 33.97 -27.83 -3.89
CA GLY A 533 34.76 -28.53 -4.92
C GLY A 533 34.10 -28.55 -6.31
N LYS A 534 32.94 -27.92 -6.49
CA LYS A 534 32.12 -27.97 -7.71
C LYS A 534 32.00 -26.58 -8.35
N LYS A 535 31.89 -26.53 -9.67
CA LYS A 535 31.67 -25.28 -10.41
C LYS A 535 30.17 -24.95 -10.45
N PRO A 536 29.77 -23.69 -10.22
CA PRO A 536 28.43 -23.25 -10.58
C PRO A 536 28.33 -23.03 -12.09
N ASP A 537 27.11 -22.93 -12.61
CA ASP A 537 26.86 -22.63 -14.03
C ASP A 537 26.92 -21.12 -14.29
N PHE A 538 26.60 -20.30 -13.29
CA PHE A 538 26.67 -18.85 -13.35
C PHE A 538 27.19 -18.26 -12.04
N GLU A 539 27.78 -17.05 -12.14
CA GLU A 539 27.97 -16.17 -10.98
C GLU A 539 27.21 -14.84 -11.09
N TYR A 540 27.09 -14.11 -9.99
CA TYR A 540 26.48 -12.77 -9.92
C TYR A 540 27.18 -11.93 -8.85
N ASN A 541 27.09 -10.59 -8.85
CA ASN A 541 27.82 -9.66 -7.94
C ASN A 541 29.35 -9.65 -8.06
N TYR A 542 29.99 -10.81 -8.17
CA TYR A 542 31.43 -10.96 -8.33
C TYR A 542 31.71 -11.58 -9.70
N ASN A 543 32.80 -11.18 -10.34
CA ASN A 543 33.32 -11.82 -11.55
C ASN A 543 34.64 -12.50 -11.16
N ALA A 544 34.52 -13.53 -10.32
CA ALA A 544 35.62 -14.15 -9.62
C ALA A 544 36.28 -15.28 -10.42
N ASP A 545 35.59 -15.89 -11.38
CA ASP A 545 36.16 -16.89 -12.29
C ASP A 545 35.74 -16.58 -13.74
N GLN A 546 36.70 -16.20 -14.57
CA GLN A 546 36.46 -15.81 -15.97
C GLN A 546 35.87 -16.93 -16.85
N LEU A 547 35.93 -18.19 -16.39
CA LEU A 547 35.32 -19.32 -17.10
C LEU A 547 33.85 -19.52 -16.74
N ILE A 548 33.35 -18.85 -15.69
CA ILE A 548 31.96 -18.93 -15.28
C ILE A 548 31.21 -17.70 -15.83
N PRO A 549 30.14 -17.91 -16.61
CA PRO A 549 29.31 -16.83 -17.12
C PRO A 549 28.72 -15.94 -16.02
N GLN A 550 28.68 -14.63 -16.28
CA GLN A 550 28.16 -13.64 -15.35
C GLN A 550 26.67 -13.32 -15.62
N MET A 551 25.85 -13.34 -14.59
CA MET A 551 24.47 -12.86 -14.62
C MET A 551 24.43 -11.33 -14.77
N ILE A 552 23.41 -10.81 -15.43
CA ILE A 552 23.21 -9.37 -15.58
C ILE A 552 22.49 -8.84 -14.34
N SER A 553 23.13 -7.98 -13.55
CA SER A 553 22.54 -7.40 -12.34
C SER A 553 21.88 -6.05 -12.63
N SER A 554 20.63 -5.85 -12.22
CA SER A 554 19.98 -4.53 -12.24
C SER A 554 20.37 -3.68 -11.03
N LYS A 555 20.51 -4.31 -9.86
CA LYS A 555 20.93 -3.77 -8.56
C LYS A 555 21.77 -4.84 -7.86
N LYS A 556 22.47 -4.51 -6.78
CA LYS A 556 23.22 -5.50 -5.99
C LYS A 556 22.22 -6.46 -5.33
N PHE A 557 22.17 -7.69 -5.82
CA PHE A 557 21.26 -8.72 -5.33
C PHE A 557 21.92 -9.47 -4.18
N ILE A 558 21.30 -9.51 -3.02
CA ILE A 558 21.79 -10.22 -1.83
C ILE A 558 20.60 -10.91 -1.18
N MET A 559 20.74 -12.16 -0.76
CA MET A 559 19.69 -12.84 -0.02
C MET A 559 19.72 -12.40 1.45
N SER A 560 18.53 -12.26 2.05
CA SER A 560 18.45 -11.85 3.45
C SER A 560 18.83 -12.99 4.38
N ASN A 561 19.79 -12.80 5.28
CA ASN A 561 20.11 -13.78 6.32
C ASN A 561 18.96 -14.00 7.32
N SER A 562 18.05 -13.03 7.49
CA SER A 562 16.92 -13.15 8.42
C SER A 562 15.63 -13.70 7.78
N GLY A 563 15.57 -13.74 6.45
CA GLY A 563 14.38 -14.16 5.70
C GLY A 563 13.93 -13.12 4.66
N LYS A 564 13.47 -13.61 3.50
CA LYS A 564 12.80 -12.85 2.44
C LYS A 564 12.07 -13.83 1.50
N ALA A 565 11.32 -13.29 0.54
CA ALA A 565 10.86 -14.06 -0.61
C ALA A 565 11.93 -14.06 -1.72
N ILE A 566 12.05 -15.16 -2.44
CA ILE A 566 12.81 -15.25 -3.69
C ILE A 566 11.88 -15.82 -4.75
N SER A 567 11.91 -15.22 -5.94
CA SER A 567 11.10 -15.66 -7.07
C SER A 567 11.93 -15.81 -8.33
N LEU A 568 11.70 -16.91 -9.05
CA LEU A 568 12.08 -17.07 -10.43
C LEU A 568 10.96 -16.48 -11.29
N LYS A 569 11.30 -15.53 -12.15
CA LYS A 569 10.37 -14.83 -13.02
C LYS A 569 10.81 -14.86 -14.47
N ASP A 570 9.85 -14.85 -15.38
CA ASP A 570 10.13 -14.72 -16.81
C ASP A 570 10.39 -13.26 -17.22
N THR A 571 10.55 -12.99 -18.51
CA THR A 571 10.78 -11.63 -19.04
C THR A 571 9.61 -10.67 -18.83
N HIS A 572 8.43 -11.17 -18.50
CA HIS A 572 7.18 -10.43 -18.33
C HIS A 572 6.74 -10.42 -16.85
N ASN A 573 7.65 -10.63 -15.88
CA ASN A 573 7.32 -10.58 -14.45
C ASN A 573 6.37 -11.69 -13.96
N HIS A 574 6.01 -12.69 -14.79
CA HIS A 574 5.24 -13.83 -14.32
C HIS A 574 6.08 -14.65 -13.35
N THR A 575 5.51 -14.96 -12.19
CA THR A 575 6.14 -15.85 -11.22
C THR A 575 6.08 -17.29 -11.73
N ILE A 576 7.24 -17.92 -11.87
CA ILE A 576 7.39 -19.31 -12.31
C ILE A 576 7.52 -20.23 -11.10
N ASP A 577 8.42 -19.88 -10.18
CA ASP A 577 8.54 -20.55 -8.89
C ASP A 577 8.92 -19.55 -7.81
N PHE A 578 8.66 -19.93 -6.56
CA PHE A 578 8.64 -19.03 -5.44
C PHE A 578 9.00 -19.74 -4.13
N ILE A 579 9.74 -19.04 -3.28
CA ILE A 579 10.12 -19.54 -1.95
C ILE A 579 10.11 -18.40 -0.94
N ILE A 580 9.50 -18.62 0.22
CA ILE A 580 9.61 -17.74 1.40
C ILE A 580 10.34 -18.48 2.51
N TYR A 581 11.36 -17.86 3.08
CA TYR A 581 12.13 -18.44 4.17
C TYR A 581 12.44 -17.42 5.27
N GLY A 582 12.84 -17.93 6.44
CA GLY A 582 13.21 -17.13 7.61
C GLY A 582 12.01 -16.47 8.28
N ASN A 583 12.26 -15.36 8.99
CA ASN A 583 11.28 -14.65 9.80
C ASN A 583 10.44 -13.68 8.95
N THR A 584 9.83 -14.18 7.88
CA THR A 584 9.05 -13.40 6.93
C THR A 584 7.57 -13.79 7.02
N SER A 585 6.72 -12.83 7.36
CA SER A 585 5.26 -12.97 7.41
C SER A 585 4.63 -12.11 6.32
N ILE A 586 4.94 -12.40 5.06
CA ILE A 586 4.34 -11.70 3.93
C ILE A 586 3.27 -12.63 3.35
N ASP A 587 2.07 -12.09 3.19
CA ASP A 587 0.97 -12.75 2.51
C ASP A 587 1.22 -12.62 1.00
N TYR A 588 1.46 -13.75 0.33
CA TYR A 588 1.68 -13.82 -1.11
C TYR A 588 0.65 -14.79 -1.68
N ASP A 589 -0.11 -14.38 -2.70
CA ASP A 589 -1.11 -15.24 -3.34
C ASP A 589 -0.52 -16.55 -3.89
N PHE A 590 0.79 -16.55 -4.20
CA PHE A 590 1.51 -17.71 -4.71
C PHE A 590 1.99 -18.68 -3.62
N TRP A 591 2.03 -18.28 -2.34
CA TRP A 591 2.55 -19.12 -1.24
C TRP A 591 1.50 -19.36 -0.15
N ILE A 592 1.30 -20.62 0.21
CA ILE A 592 0.26 -21.00 1.17
C ILE A 592 0.91 -21.34 2.52
N GLY A 593 0.53 -20.59 3.55
CA GLY A 593 0.94 -20.86 4.94
C GLY A 593 2.27 -20.21 5.34
N PRO A 594 2.92 -20.69 6.41
CA PRO A 594 4.09 -20.04 6.98
C PRO A 594 5.33 -20.19 6.07
N SER A 595 6.28 -19.27 6.24
CA SER A 595 7.61 -19.36 5.64
C SER A 595 8.37 -20.59 6.13
N ILE A 596 9.39 -20.99 5.36
CA ILE A 596 10.34 -22.02 5.80
C ILE A 596 11.08 -21.49 7.04
N PRO A 597 11.13 -22.23 8.16
CA PRO A 597 11.80 -21.79 9.37
C PRO A 597 13.26 -21.40 9.16
N PHE A 598 13.72 -20.42 9.92
CA PHE A 598 15.12 -20.01 9.90
C PHE A 598 16.07 -21.19 10.18
N SER A 599 16.99 -21.45 9.25
CA SER A 599 17.86 -22.63 9.30
C SER A 599 19.26 -22.37 9.86
N GLY A 600 19.73 -21.12 9.80
CA GLY A 600 21.06 -20.70 10.25
C GLY A 600 22.16 -20.77 9.20
N GLU A 601 23.37 -20.35 9.59
CA GLU A 601 24.55 -20.28 8.70
C GLU A 601 24.97 -21.64 8.14
N GLY A 602 25.43 -21.65 6.89
CA GLY A 602 25.99 -22.86 6.25
C GLY A 602 24.95 -23.92 5.86
N VAL A 603 23.65 -23.62 5.99
CA VAL A 603 22.55 -24.55 5.72
C VAL A 603 21.94 -24.26 4.35
N VAL A 604 21.76 -25.31 3.56
CA VAL A 604 21.12 -25.26 2.25
C VAL A 604 19.67 -25.70 2.42
N LEU A 605 18.72 -24.84 2.08
CA LEU A 605 17.33 -25.24 1.94
C LEU A 605 17.23 -26.11 0.69
N LYS A 606 16.62 -27.29 0.82
CA LYS A 606 16.48 -28.23 -0.30
C LYS A 606 15.05 -28.73 -0.42
N ARG A 607 14.50 -28.63 -1.63
CA ARG A 607 13.15 -29.07 -1.94
C ARG A 607 13.06 -30.59 -1.87
N ASN A 608 12.03 -31.08 -1.19
CA ASN A 608 11.72 -32.47 -0.97
C ASN A 608 11.34 -33.16 -2.27
N LYS A 609 11.63 -34.47 -2.33
CA LYS A 609 11.22 -35.34 -3.41
C LYS A 609 10.18 -36.35 -2.91
N ASN A 610 9.22 -36.68 -3.76
CA ASN A 610 8.28 -37.75 -3.50
C ASN A 610 8.96 -39.13 -3.64
N LYS A 611 8.19 -40.20 -3.42
CA LYS A 611 8.69 -41.59 -3.47
C LYS A 611 9.23 -41.99 -4.84
N ASP A 612 8.76 -41.34 -5.91
CA ASP A 612 9.17 -41.59 -7.29
C ASP A 612 10.38 -40.71 -7.70
N GLY A 613 10.88 -39.88 -6.80
CA GLY A 613 12.07 -39.04 -7.01
C GLY A 613 11.80 -37.69 -7.67
N PHE A 614 10.53 -37.31 -7.88
CA PHE A 614 10.15 -35.99 -8.40
C PHE A 614 10.07 -34.97 -7.27
N PHE A 615 10.47 -33.72 -7.55
CA PHE A 615 10.32 -32.63 -6.58
C PHE A 615 8.85 -32.37 -6.27
N VAL A 616 8.55 -32.11 -5.00
CA VAL A 616 7.23 -31.73 -4.53
C VAL A 616 7.14 -30.21 -4.57
N ASP A 617 6.07 -29.71 -5.18
CA ASP A 617 5.77 -28.29 -5.21
C ASP A 617 4.28 -28.08 -4.91
N THR A 618 4.01 -27.73 -3.66
CA THR A 618 2.70 -27.33 -3.15
C THR A 618 2.66 -25.83 -2.85
N ASN A 619 3.74 -25.11 -3.14
CA ASN A 619 3.98 -23.73 -2.73
C ASN A 619 3.80 -23.53 -1.22
N THR A 620 4.33 -24.47 -0.43
CA THR A 620 4.31 -24.39 1.04
C THR A 620 5.68 -24.69 1.64
N SER A 621 5.87 -24.34 2.91
CA SER A 621 7.12 -24.65 3.62
C SER A 621 7.36 -26.15 3.77
N GLU A 622 6.33 -26.99 3.71
CA GLU A 622 6.44 -28.45 3.79
C GLU A 622 7.24 -29.04 2.61
N ASP A 623 7.26 -28.33 1.47
CA ASP A 623 8.10 -28.71 0.32
C ASP A 623 9.59 -28.69 0.66
N TRP A 624 10.01 -28.09 1.78
CA TRP A 624 11.41 -27.86 2.12
C TRP A 624 11.80 -28.40 3.50
N LEU A 625 10.81 -28.78 4.33
CA LEU A 625 11.06 -29.33 5.66
C LEU A 625 11.56 -30.76 5.56
N ASN A 626 12.81 -30.98 5.95
CA ASN A 626 13.46 -32.28 5.94
C ASN A 626 14.10 -32.57 7.30
N ILE A 627 14.11 -33.85 7.68
CA ILE A 627 14.83 -34.31 8.86
C ILE A 627 16.35 -34.21 8.69
N LYS A 628 16.84 -34.36 7.46
CA LYS A 628 18.23 -34.07 7.09
C LYS A 628 18.40 -32.56 6.95
N LYS A 629 19.31 -32.01 7.75
CA LYS A 629 19.76 -30.62 7.61
C LYS A 629 20.92 -30.57 6.62
N TYR A 630 20.64 -30.19 5.37
CA TYR A 630 21.65 -30.10 4.32
C TYR A 630 22.60 -28.94 4.59
N ARG A 631 23.91 -29.18 4.53
CA ARG A 631 24.93 -28.13 4.64
C ARG A 631 25.72 -28.00 3.36
N ILE A 632 26.19 -26.78 3.09
CA ILE A 632 27.05 -26.50 1.94
C ILE A 632 28.27 -27.45 1.94
N GLY A 633 28.59 -27.98 0.76
CA GLY A 633 29.71 -28.90 0.55
C GLY A 633 29.45 -30.36 0.97
N GLN A 634 28.40 -30.68 1.73
CA GLN A 634 28.06 -32.07 2.07
C GLN A 634 27.73 -32.91 0.82
N SER A 635 27.93 -34.22 0.94
CA SER A 635 27.48 -35.16 -0.07
C SER A 635 25.95 -35.33 -0.07
N ASP A 636 25.45 -35.90 -1.17
CA ASP A 636 24.06 -36.28 -1.32
C ASP A 636 23.96 -37.61 -2.08
N PHE A 637 24.64 -38.64 -1.57
CA PHE A 637 24.62 -39.98 -2.16
C PHE A 637 23.20 -40.57 -2.09
N PRO A 638 22.72 -41.20 -3.18
CA PRO A 638 21.36 -41.72 -3.24
C PRO A 638 21.19 -42.97 -2.38
N TYR A 639 19.93 -43.25 -2.02
CA TYR A 639 19.55 -44.57 -1.52
C TYR A 639 19.77 -45.62 -2.62
N GLU A 640 20.47 -46.70 -2.29
CA GLU A 640 20.67 -47.85 -3.17
C GLU A 640 20.35 -49.16 -2.46
N LYS A 641 19.78 -50.10 -3.20
CA LYS A 641 19.57 -51.49 -2.77
C LYS A 641 20.21 -52.40 -3.81
N ILE A 642 21.33 -53.01 -3.43
CA ILE A 642 22.21 -53.75 -4.33
C ILE A 642 22.02 -55.24 -4.07
N ASN A 643 21.79 -56.04 -5.12
CA ASN A 643 21.75 -57.50 -5.04
C ASN A 643 22.89 -58.06 -5.87
N GLU A 644 23.82 -58.77 -5.25
CA GLU A 644 24.95 -59.37 -5.94
C GLU A 644 25.49 -60.60 -5.22
N ASN A 645 26.11 -61.50 -5.99
CA ASN A 645 26.83 -62.66 -5.45
C ASN A 645 28.25 -62.26 -5.09
N GLY A 646 28.74 -62.75 -3.96
CA GLY A 646 30.13 -62.55 -3.58
C GLY A 646 30.51 -63.33 -2.34
N GLU A 647 31.44 -62.77 -1.57
CA GLU A 647 31.95 -63.39 -0.35
C GLU A 647 31.93 -62.38 0.80
N ILE A 648 31.42 -62.83 1.95
CA ILE A 648 31.42 -62.07 3.20
C ILE A 648 32.19 -62.86 4.26
N THR A 649 33.03 -62.18 5.03
CA THR A 649 33.62 -62.73 6.26
C THR A 649 33.12 -61.96 7.47
N THR A 650 32.42 -62.64 8.39
CA THR A 650 31.97 -62.09 9.66
C THR A 650 33.09 -62.13 10.71
N TYR A 651 33.15 -61.13 11.59
CA TYR A 651 34.05 -61.14 12.74
C TYR A 651 33.53 -60.26 13.88
N VAL A 652 34.04 -60.50 15.10
CA VAL A 652 33.79 -59.65 16.26
C VAL A 652 35.07 -59.42 17.06
N SER A 653 35.14 -58.27 17.71
CA SER A 653 36.19 -57.92 18.68
C SER A 653 35.71 -58.24 20.10
N PRO A 654 36.58 -58.73 21.01
CA PRO A 654 38.01 -58.98 20.82
C PRO A 654 38.35 -60.34 20.17
N ASP A 655 37.36 -61.21 19.94
CA ASP A 655 37.58 -62.64 19.65
C ASP A 655 38.51 -62.95 18.46
N CYS A 656 38.30 -62.28 17.32
CA CYS A 656 39.03 -62.59 16.09
C CYS A 656 39.34 -61.37 15.19
N SER A 657 38.98 -60.16 15.63
CA SER A 657 39.08 -58.91 14.85
C SER A 657 40.50 -58.63 14.33
N TYR A 658 41.53 -58.72 15.17
CA TYR A 658 42.91 -58.42 14.77
C TYR A 658 43.40 -59.34 13.65
N ASN A 659 43.18 -60.65 13.76
CA ASN A 659 43.58 -61.59 12.73
C ASN A 659 42.76 -61.42 11.44
N ALA A 660 41.46 -61.15 11.55
CA ALA A 660 40.61 -60.90 10.39
C ALA A 660 41.11 -59.71 9.56
N ILE A 661 41.39 -58.58 10.20
CA ILE A 661 41.81 -57.34 9.52
C ILE A 661 43.25 -57.44 9.01
N VAL A 662 44.18 -57.92 9.83
CA VAL A 662 45.61 -58.03 9.43
C VAL A 662 45.79 -59.00 8.25
N ASN A 663 45.00 -60.06 8.18
CA ASN A 663 45.04 -60.97 7.03
C ASN A 663 44.67 -60.27 5.72
N GLU A 664 43.73 -59.32 5.75
CA GLU A 664 43.35 -58.56 4.55
C GLU A 664 44.42 -57.51 4.19
N ILE A 665 44.95 -56.78 5.17
CA ILE A 665 46.06 -55.82 4.94
C ILE A 665 47.29 -56.52 4.34
N ARG A 666 47.57 -57.76 4.75
CA ARG A 666 48.69 -58.54 4.22
C ARG A 666 48.46 -59.05 2.80
N LYS A 667 47.21 -59.27 2.40
CA LYS A 667 46.83 -59.70 1.04
C LYS A 667 46.75 -58.55 0.04
N ALA A 668 46.69 -57.29 0.50
CA ALA A 668 46.65 -56.11 -0.36
C ALA A 668 47.85 -56.08 -1.31
N ASN A 669 47.59 -55.82 -2.59
CA ASN A 669 48.61 -55.79 -3.66
C ASN A 669 48.72 -54.43 -4.37
N ASP A 670 47.69 -53.60 -4.31
CA ASP A 670 47.62 -52.35 -5.08
C ASP A 670 47.31 -51.15 -4.17
N SER A 671 46.25 -51.24 -3.36
CA SER A 671 45.80 -50.09 -2.58
C SER A 671 45.07 -50.43 -1.28
N ILE A 672 45.20 -49.52 -0.31
CA ILE A 672 44.48 -49.52 0.96
C ILE A 672 43.98 -48.10 1.22
N TYR A 673 42.66 -47.92 1.31
CA TYR A 673 42.00 -46.64 1.60
C TYR A 673 41.25 -46.75 2.93
N LEU A 674 41.74 -46.04 3.94
CA LEU A 674 41.22 -46.10 5.31
C LEU A 674 40.51 -44.79 5.63
N ASN A 675 39.24 -44.84 6.02
CA ASN A 675 38.58 -43.74 6.70
C ASN A 675 38.30 -44.18 8.15
N ILE A 676 38.82 -43.40 9.10
CA ILE A 676 38.72 -43.71 10.52
C ILE A 676 38.62 -42.40 11.32
N TYR A 677 37.93 -42.44 12.47
CA TYR A 677 37.86 -41.29 13.39
C TYR A 677 39.16 -41.08 14.17
N GLU A 678 39.72 -42.17 14.71
CA GLU A 678 40.96 -42.19 15.50
C GLU A 678 41.80 -43.43 15.17
N PHE A 679 43.12 -43.25 15.10
CA PHE A 679 44.09 -44.31 14.85
C PHE A 679 45.26 -44.28 15.85
N THR A 680 45.17 -45.12 16.88
CA THR A 680 46.13 -45.19 18.00
C THR A 680 46.79 -46.58 18.18
N ASP A 681 46.45 -47.58 17.35
CA ASP A 681 47.04 -48.93 17.45
C ASP A 681 48.42 -49.04 16.75
N PRO A 682 49.52 -49.23 17.50
CA PRO A 682 50.86 -49.29 16.92
C PRO A 682 51.14 -50.58 16.14
N PHE A 683 50.35 -51.65 16.35
CA PHE A 683 50.52 -52.90 15.63
C PHE A 683 49.88 -52.83 14.24
N LEU A 684 48.68 -52.24 14.12
CA LEU A 684 48.06 -51.97 12.82
C LEU A 684 48.87 -50.96 12.00
N CYS A 685 49.44 -49.94 12.66
CA CYS A 685 50.43 -49.04 12.04
C CYS A 685 51.58 -49.84 11.39
N GLY A 686 52.12 -50.82 12.12
CA GLY A 686 53.17 -51.70 11.61
C GLY A 686 52.76 -52.53 10.39
N GLU A 687 51.49 -52.97 10.31
CA GLU A 687 51.00 -53.73 9.16
C GLU A 687 50.75 -52.84 7.94
N LEU A 688 50.29 -51.60 8.11
CA LEU A 688 50.22 -50.62 7.03
C LEU A 688 51.60 -50.22 6.50
N ILE A 689 52.59 -50.02 7.38
CA ILE A 689 53.98 -49.77 6.96
C ILE A 689 54.53 -50.95 6.16
N LYS A 690 54.23 -52.20 6.56
CA LYS A 690 54.60 -53.38 5.77
C LYS A 690 53.92 -53.40 4.41
N ALA A 691 52.70 -52.89 4.28
CA ALA A 691 52.03 -52.76 2.98
C ALA A 691 52.73 -51.70 2.11
N LEU A 692 53.07 -50.53 2.67
CA LEU A 692 53.85 -49.50 1.98
C LEU A 692 55.21 -50.00 1.49
N ILE A 693 55.92 -50.80 2.30
CA ILE A 693 57.20 -51.42 1.91
C ILE A 693 57.01 -52.40 0.73
N ARG A 694 55.81 -52.99 0.57
CA ARG A 694 55.44 -53.82 -0.58
C ARG A 694 54.90 -53.01 -1.77
N ASP A 695 55.07 -51.69 -1.75
CA ASP A 695 54.62 -50.75 -2.79
C ASP A 695 53.09 -50.64 -2.95
N VAL A 696 52.34 -51.00 -1.88
CA VAL A 696 50.88 -50.82 -1.83
C VAL A 696 50.56 -49.36 -1.51
N SER A 697 49.67 -48.73 -2.28
CA SER A 697 49.26 -47.34 -2.06
C SER A 697 48.35 -47.21 -0.83
N VAL A 698 48.80 -46.52 0.22
CA VAL A 698 47.99 -46.28 1.43
C VAL A 698 47.49 -44.83 1.47
N LYS A 699 46.16 -44.63 1.53
CA LYS A 699 45.52 -43.33 1.77
C LYS A 699 44.67 -43.39 3.04
N ILE A 700 44.82 -42.42 3.95
CA ILE A 700 44.12 -42.40 5.25
C ILE A 700 43.41 -41.08 5.49
N PHE A 701 42.08 -41.10 5.57
CA PHE A 701 41.22 -39.96 5.89
C PHE A 701 40.78 -39.98 7.35
N LEU A 702 40.99 -38.86 8.05
CA LEU A 702 40.83 -38.76 9.51
C LEU A 702 40.02 -37.53 9.94
N GLU A 703 39.51 -37.56 11.17
CA GLU A 703 39.02 -36.38 11.87
C GLU A 703 40.21 -35.49 12.28
N GLY A 704 40.19 -34.20 11.93
CA GLY A 704 41.28 -33.26 12.24
C GLY A 704 41.19 -32.64 13.63
N SER A 705 40.06 -32.74 14.31
CA SER A 705 39.85 -32.23 15.67
C SER A 705 38.92 -33.16 16.47
N PRO A 706 39.33 -34.42 16.71
CA PRO A 706 38.52 -35.36 17.49
C PRO A 706 38.33 -34.81 18.91
N ILE A 707 37.28 -35.26 19.60
CA ILE A 707 37.02 -34.91 20.99
C ILE A 707 38.24 -35.29 21.85
N GLY A 708 38.85 -34.29 22.50
CA GLY A 708 40.10 -34.47 23.26
C GLY A 708 41.38 -34.11 22.48
N GLY A 709 41.26 -33.82 21.18
CA GLY A 709 42.36 -33.51 20.27
C GLY A 709 43.09 -34.76 19.77
N ILE A 710 43.93 -34.58 18.75
CA ILE A 710 44.77 -35.67 18.20
C ILE A 710 45.82 -36.04 19.27
N SER A 711 45.83 -37.30 19.70
CA SER A 711 46.72 -37.77 20.77
C SER A 711 48.19 -37.87 20.31
N ASP A 712 49.14 -37.91 21.25
CA ASP A 712 50.57 -38.07 20.90
C ASP A 712 50.85 -39.46 20.27
N GLU A 713 50.08 -40.49 20.63
CA GLU A 713 50.11 -41.83 20.01
C GLU A 713 49.70 -41.78 18.53
N GLU A 714 48.59 -41.10 18.25
CA GLU A 714 48.08 -40.96 16.88
C GLU A 714 49.04 -40.13 16.04
N LYS A 715 49.50 -38.96 16.54
CA LYS A 715 50.55 -38.17 15.87
C LYS A 715 51.77 -39.03 15.55
N TYR A 716 52.26 -39.84 16.49
CA TYR A 716 53.40 -40.72 16.27
C TYR A 716 53.14 -41.72 15.14
N ILE A 717 51.98 -42.40 15.15
CA ILE A 717 51.58 -43.38 14.13
C ILE A 717 51.45 -42.73 12.74
N LEU A 718 50.83 -41.57 12.65
CA LEU A 718 50.62 -40.88 11.39
C LEU A 718 51.95 -40.36 10.81
N ASN A 719 52.83 -39.79 11.64
CA ASN A 719 54.21 -39.45 11.22
C ASN A 719 54.96 -40.68 10.68
N ARG A 720 54.83 -41.82 11.36
CA ARG A 720 55.46 -43.07 10.94
C ARG A 720 54.92 -43.54 9.58
N ILE A 721 53.63 -43.44 9.32
CA ILE A 721 53.04 -43.85 8.04
C ILE A 721 53.43 -42.87 6.92
N ALA A 722 53.37 -41.57 7.17
CA ALA A 722 53.78 -40.54 6.22
C ALA A 722 55.26 -40.69 5.80
N ASN A 723 56.15 -40.95 6.76
CA ASN A 723 57.58 -41.18 6.49
C ASN A 723 57.87 -42.39 5.58
N TYR A 724 56.93 -43.33 5.46
CA TYR A 724 57.03 -44.48 4.55
C TYR A 724 56.21 -44.28 3.26
N GLY A 725 55.74 -43.07 2.98
CA GLY A 725 55.03 -42.73 1.74
C GLY A 725 53.50 -42.82 1.79
N GLY A 726 52.92 -43.11 2.96
CA GLY A 726 51.47 -43.08 3.14
C GLY A 726 50.91 -41.67 2.97
N LYS A 727 49.79 -41.54 2.26
CA LYS A 727 49.13 -40.24 2.04
C LYS A 727 48.04 -40.07 3.10
N ILE A 728 48.06 -38.97 3.83
CA ILE A 728 47.14 -38.72 4.94
C ILE A 728 46.44 -37.39 4.72
N ARG A 729 45.13 -37.35 4.94
CA ARG A 729 44.33 -36.12 4.94
C ARG A 729 43.34 -36.13 6.09
N PHE A 730 42.94 -34.94 6.49
CA PHE A 730 42.03 -34.70 7.59
C PHE A 730 40.86 -33.85 7.12
N ILE A 731 39.67 -34.10 7.63
CA ILE A 731 38.63 -33.07 7.61
C ILE A 731 38.90 -32.07 8.73
N VAL A 732 38.85 -30.77 8.43
CA VAL A 732 39.22 -29.71 9.38
C VAL A 732 38.21 -28.57 9.35
N SER A 733 37.92 -28.02 10.53
CA SER A 733 37.33 -26.69 10.65
C SER A 733 38.39 -25.72 11.17
N ASP A 734 38.70 -24.69 10.39
CA ASP A 734 39.64 -23.63 10.72
C ASP A 734 39.03 -22.27 10.37
N ARG A 735 38.31 -21.70 11.34
CA ARG A 735 37.57 -20.45 11.15
C ARG A 735 38.48 -19.24 10.87
N GLN A 736 39.75 -19.27 11.29
CA GLN A 736 40.69 -18.17 11.05
C GLN A 736 41.01 -18.06 9.56
N ASN A 737 41.12 -19.20 8.89
CA ASN A 737 41.33 -19.29 7.45
C ASN A 737 40.03 -19.47 6.64
N LYS A 738 38.87 -19.22 7.27
CA LYS A 738 37.53 -19.35 6.66
C LYS A 738 37.24 -20.75 6.11
N VAL A 739 37.81 -21.78 6.75
CA VAL A 739 37.56 -23.17 6.42
C VAL A 739 36.57 -23.75 7.42
N TYR A 740 35.50 -24.33 6.89
CA TYR A 740 34.45 -24.93 7.68
C TYR A 740 34.19 -26.35 7.22
N ALA A 741 34.36 -27.30 8.12
CA ALA A 741 34.10 -28.70 7.82
C ALA A 741 32.63 -28.89 7.36
N ARG A 742 32.46 -29.69 6.30
CA ARG A 742 31.12 -30.06 5.81
C ARG A 742 30.36 -30.98 6.78
N TYR A 743 31.07 -31.68 7.68
CA TYR A 743 30.49 -32.53 8.72
C TYR A 743 30.89 -32.02 10.10
N ALA A 744 30.09 -32.31 11.13
CA ALA A 744 30.45 -32.00 12.50
C ALA A 744 31.67 -32.82 12.96
N PHE A 745 31.70 -34.11 12.60
CA PHE A 745 32.86 -35.00 12.76
C PHE A 745 32.93 -36.03 11.62
N ASN A 746 34.12 -36.42 11.19
CA ASN A 746 34.35 -37.64 10.40
C ASN A 746 34.44 -38.86 11.33
N HIS A 747 33.32 -39.55 11.51
CA HIS A 747 33.22 -40.70 12.41
C HIS A 747 33.02 -42.05 11.68
N GLY A 748 33.17 -42.05 10.34
CA GLY A 748 33.18 -43.25 9.51
C GLY A 748 34.34 -44.20 9.87
N LYS A 749 34.09 -45.50 9.80
CA LYS A 749 35.06 -46.56 10.12
C LYS A 749 34.96 -47.63 9.05
N TYR A 750 35.76 -47.47 8.00
CA TYR A 750 35.80 -48.42 6.91
C TYR A 750 37.14 -48.42 6.19
N LEU A 751 37.43 -49.55 5.55
CA LEU A 751 38.63 -49.78 4.77
C LEU A 751 38.25 -50.34 3.40
N ILE A 752 38.92 -49.87 2.35
CA ILE A 752 38.81 -50.43 1.01
C ILE A 752 40.18 -50.93 0.58
N ILE A 753 40.26 -52.18 0.12
CA ILE A 753 41.51 -52.81 -0.33
C ILE A 753 41.36 -53.24 -1.79
N ASP A 754 42.34 -52.86 -2.60
CA ASP A 754 42.48 -53.20 -4.03
C ASP A 754 41.20 -52.95 -4.85
N ASN A 755 40.40 -51.95 -4.46
CA ASN A 755 39.07 -51.63 -5.00
C ASN A 755 38.06 -52.81 -5.02
N LYS A 756 38.32 -53.87 -4.26
CA LYS A 756 37.58 -55.16 -4.31
C LYS A 756 37.07 -55.65 -2.97
N THR A 757 37.73 -55.24 -1.89
CA THR A 757 37.37 -55.66 -0.53
C THR A 757 36.98 -54.43 0.26
N LEU A 758 35.77 -54.42 0.81
CA LEU A 758 35.26 -53.43 1.74
C LEU A 758 35.25 -54.02 3.15
N ILE A 759 35.74 -53.29 4.13
CA ILE A 759 35.61 -53.63 5.54
C ILE A 759 34.85 -52.50 6.22
N ILE A 760 33.80 -52.82 6.97
CA ILE A 760 33.03 -51.87 7.78
C ILE A 760 33.00 -52.37 9.22
N GLU A 761 33.18 -51.47 10.18
CA GLU A 761 33.24 -51.83 11.59
C GLU A 761 32.72 -50.72 12.53
N SER A 762 32.46 -51.09 13.78
CA SER A 762 31.98 -50.16 14.81
C SER A 762 33.09 -49.44 15.59
N CYS A 763 34.33 -49.89 15.46
CA CYS A 763 35.47 -49.49 16.29
C CYS A 763 36.42 -48.46 15.64
N ASN A 764 37.07 -47.67 16.47
CA ASN A 764 38.30 -46.95 16.10
C ASN A 764 39.48 -47.94 16.03
N TRP A 765 40.55 -47.58 15.32
CA TRP A 765 41.79 -48.38 15.28
C TRP A 765 42.63 -48.13 16.54
N ALA A 766 42.16 -48.65 17.67
CA ALA A 766 42.80 -48.57 18.98
C ALA A 766 43.07 -49.98 19.55
N LYS A 767 43.99 -50.08 20.51
CA LYS A 767 44.30 -51.35 21.20
C LYS A 767 43.10 -52.01 21.88
N THR A 768 42.05 -51.24 22.19
CA THR A 768 40.78 -51.73 22.74
C THR A 768 39.80 -52.13 21.65
N GLY A 769 39.81 -51.46 20.49
CA GLY A 769 38.90 -51.71 19.37
C GLY A 769 39.30 -52.95 18.56
N ILE A 770 40.58 -53.06 18.19
CA ILE A 770 41.15 -54.19 17.43
C ILE A 770 42.36 -54.74 18.21
N PRO A 771 42.12 -55.41 19.35
CA PRO A 771 43.16 -55.84 20.25
C PRO A 771 43.98 -56.99 19.66
N LYS A 772 45.30 -56.93 19.80
CA LYS A 772 46.20 -57.99 19.33
C LYS A 772 46.03 -59.32 20.07
N ASP A 773 45.64 -59.28 21.34
CA ASP A 773 45.31 -60.46 22.14
C ASP A 773 43.78 -60.55 22.28
N PRO A 774 43.16 -61.69 21.92
CA PRO A 774 41.71 -61.78 21.84
C PRO A 774 41.02 -61.85 23.21
N THR A 775 41.78 -61.84 24.32
CA THR A 775 41.25 -61.92 25.69
C THR A 775 40.88 -60.55 26.29
N TYR A 776 41.15 -59.46 25.58
CA TYR A 776 40.97 -58.09 26.05
C TYR A 776 40.41 -57.21 24.94
N GLY A 777 39.51 -56.28 25.26
CA GLY A 777 39.08 -55.23 24.34
C GLY A 777 37.61 -54.86 24.50
N ASN A 778 37.15 -53.99 23.61
CA ASN A 778 35.74 -53.66 23.45
C ASN A 778 35.00 -54.81 22.75
N ARG A 779 33.71 -54.93 23.02
CA ARG A 779 32.79 -55.67 22.16
C ARG A 779 32.42 -54.80 20.96
N GLU A 780 32.80 -55.26 19.77
CA GLU A 780 32.64 -54.56 18.48
C GLU A 780 32.25 -55.56 17.39
N TRP A 781 31.51 -55.10 16.39
CA TRP A 781 31.19 -55.89 15.20
C TRP A 781 31.90 -55.31 13.97
N GLY A 782 32.33 -56.19 13.08
CA GLY A 782 32.83 -55.79 11.79
C GLY A 782 32.64 -56.87 10.74
N ILE A 783 32.69 -56.47 9.48
CA ILE A 783 32.37 -57.30 8.32
C ILE A 783 33.36 -57.03 7.20
N ILE A 784 33.81 -58.09 6.52
CA ILE A 784 34.61 -58.00 5.30
C ILE A 784 33.73 -58.43 4.14
N VAL A 785 33.62 -57.61 3.11
CA VAL A 785 32.73 -57.79 1.96
C VAL A 785 33.55 -57.74 0.68
N ARG A 786 33.47 -58.79 -0.14
CA ARG A 786 34.13 -58.89 -1.45
C ARG A 786 33.06 -58.94 -2.54
N CYS A 787 32.45 -57.78 -2.79
CA CYS A 787 31.33 -57.59 -3.71
C CYS A 787 31.54 -56.28 -4.47
N GLU A 788 31.54 -56.32 -5.80
CA GLU A 788 32.07 -55.24 -6.64
C GLU A 788 31.25 -53.94 -6.52
N ASN A 789 29.92 -54.03 -6.57
CA ASN A 789 29.08 -52.83 -6.65
C ASN A 789 29.03 -52.09 -5.31
N ILE A 790 28.85 -52.81 -4.20
CA ILE A 790 28.90 -52.19 -2.86
C ILE A 790 30.28 -51.62 -2.54
N THR A 791 31.38 -52.29 -2.92
CA THR A 791 32.73 -51.74 -2.73
C THR A 791 32.92 -50.47 -3.56
N ARG A 792 32.41 -50.43 -4.80
CA ARG A 792 32.45 -49.22 -5.64
C ARG A 792 31.67 -48.05 -5.04
N TYR A 793 30.52 -48.30 -4.42
CA TYR A 793 29.76 -47.26 -3.72
C TYR A 793 30.61 -46.58 -2.64
N PHE A 794 31.24 -47.38 -1.76
CA PHE A 794 32.10 -46.86 -0.70
C PHE A 794 33.40 -46.25 -1.23
N LEU A 795 33.90 -46.70 -2.39
CA LEU A 795 35.05 -46.11 -3.06
C LEU A 795 34.77 -44.68 -3.54
N ASN A 796 33.59 -44.46 -4.13
CA ASN A 796 33.14 -43.13 -4.54
C ASN A 796 32.98 -42.21 -3.33
N VAL A 797 32.39 -42.73 -2.25
CA VAL A 797 32.31 -42.08 -0.93
C VAL A 797 33.69 -41.65 -0.43
N PHE A 798 34.68 -42.55 -0.44
CA PHE A 798 36.03 -42.24 0.03
C PHE A 798 36.67 -41.12 -0.78
N PHE A 799 36.59 -41.18 -2.12
CA PHE A 799 37.24 -40.18 -2.95
C PHE A 799 36.54 -38.83 -2.98
N ASP A 800 35.23 -38.77 -2.76
CA ASP A 800 34.51 -37.51 -2.55
C ASP A 800 34.96 -36.83 -1.25
N ASP A 801 35.05 -37.59 -0.15
CA ASP A 801 35.50 -37.06 1.14
C ASP A 801 36.97 -36.65 1.11
N TRP A 802 37.82 -37.46 0.46
CA TRP A 802 39.26 -37.27 0.33
C TRP A 802 39.67 -36.09 -0.56
N ASP A 803 38.80 -35.65 -1.46
CA ASP A 803 39.16 -34.79 -2.61
C ASP A 803 40.05 -33.60 -2.19
N PRO A 804 41.29 -33.50 -2.73
CA PRO A 804 42.20 -32.42 -2.38
C PRO A 804 41.74 -31.03 -2.83
N LYS A 805 40.72 -30.93 -3.69
CA LYS A 805 40.14 -29.65 -4.11
C LYS A 805 39.24 -29.01 -3.07
N ARG A 806 38.80 -29.77 -2.06
CA ARG A 806 37.87 -29.31 -1.04
C ARG A 806 38.64 -28.57 0.07
N CYS A 807 38.15 -27.40 0.46
CA CYS A 807 38.83 -26.53 1.42
C CYS A 807 39.10 -27.17 2.79
N ASP A 808 38.18 -28.02 3.24
CA ASP A 808 38.21 -28.67 4.55
C ASP A 808 39.01 -29.98 4.55
N SER A 809 39.46 -30.46 3.40
CA SER A 809 40.32 -31.62 3.27
C SER A 809 41.76 -31.14 3.38
N TYR A 810 42.38 -31.20 4.56
CA TYR A 810 43.76 -30.77 4.77
C TYR A 810 44.72 -31.93 4.53
N GLN A 811 45.84 -31.65 3.84
CA GLN A 811 46.93 -32.62 3.73
C GLN A 811 47.72 -32.74 5.04
N PHE A 812 48.44 -33.85 5.20
CA PHE A 812 49.31 -34.13 6.35
C PHE A 812 50.17 -32.95 6.80
N ASP A 813 50.89 -32.32 5.87
CA ASP A 813 51.84 -31.22 6.19
C ASP A 813 51.16 -29.93 6.69
N ASN A 814 49.84 -29.81 6.52
CA ASN A 814 49.06 -28.65 6.95
C ASN A 814 48.54 -28.81 8.40
N ILE A 815 48.78 -29.94 9.05
CA ILE A 815 48.36 -30.21 10.43
C ILE A 815 49.58 -30.27 11.34
N ASN A 816 49.48 -29.67 12.52
CA ASN A 816 50.54 -29.78 13.53
C ASN A 816 50.49 -31.16 14.20
N LEU A 817 51.29 -32.09 13.67
CA LEU A 817 51.46 -33.44 14.20
C LEU A 817 52.78 -33.60 14.95
N THR A 818 53.29 -32.52 15.54
CA THR A 818 54.52 -32.56 16.34
C THR A 818 54.29 -33.41 17.59
N VAL A 819 55.19 -34.38 17.79
CA VAL A 819 55.22 -35.25 18.97
C VAL A 819 56.26 -34.72 19.95
N LYS A 820 56.02 -34.87 21.26
CA LYS A 820 56.99 -34.47 22.29
C LYS A 820 58.31 -35.26 22.13
N PRO A 821 59.49 -34.63 22.32
CA PRO A 821 60.78 -35.30 22.13
C PRO A 821 61.01 -36.56 22.98
N ASP A 822 60.35 -36.63 24.15
CA ASP A 822 60.42 -37.72 25.12
C ASP A 822 59.25 -38.72 25.00
N PHE A 823 58.40 -38.60 23.98
CA PHE A 823 57.28 -39.51 23.79
C PHE A 823 57.76 -40.88 23.29
N PHE A 824 57.30 -41.94 23.95
CA PHE A 824 57.52 -43.32 23.53
C PHE A 824 56.18 -44.02 23.34
N ILE A 825 55.99 -44.60 22.15
CA ILE A 825 54.79 -45.37 21.86
C ILE A 825 54.76 -46.66 22.69
N ASP A 826 53.69 -46.87 23.46
CA ASP A 826 53.49 -48.10 24.21
C ASP A 826 53.22 -49.27 23.25
N LYS A 827 54.13 -50.25 23.20
CA LYS A 827 54.00 -51.47 22.39
C LYS A 827 53.64 -52.71 23.20
N SER A 828 53.21 -52.55 24.45
CA SER A 828 52.69 -53.65 25.25
C SER A 828 51.40 -54.21 24.64
N VAL A 829 51.18 -55.51 24.82
CA VAL A 829 49.96 -56.20 24.41
C VAL A 829 49.07 -56.33 25.64
N ASN A 830 47.90 -55.71 25.60
CA ASN A 830 46.91 -55.82 26.66
C ASN A 830 46.30 -57.22 26.67
N ARG A 831 46.15 -57.80 27.86
CA ARG A 831 45.52 -59.11 28.08
C ARG A 831 44.41 -58.98 29.11
N GLY A 832 43.39 -59.83 29.01
CA GLY A 832 42.21 -59.75 29.85
C GLY A 832 41.72 -61.12 30.28
N PHE A 833 40.50 -61.16 30.79
CA PHE A 833 39.87 -62.37 31.32
C PHE A 833 38.79 -62.92 30.39
N TYR A 834 38.56 -62.29 29.24
CA TYR A 834 37.61 -62.80 28.26
C TYR A 834 38.15 -64.08 27.64
N ASN A 835 37.34 -65.12 27.61
CA ASN A 835 37.65 -66.33 26.85
C ASN A 835 37.01 -66.17 25.45
N PRO A 836 37.80 -66.11 24.36
CA PRO A 836 37.26 -65.98 23.00
C PRO A 836 36.28 -67.10 22.68
N GLN A 837 35.08 -66.74 22.23
CA GLN A 837 34.01 -67.67 21.89
C GLN A 837 33.76 -67.77 20.38
N PHE A 838 34.02 -66.68 19.65
CA PHE A 838 33.65 -66.57 18.24
C PHE A 838 34.88 -66.62 17.32
N LYS A 839 34.77 -67.33 16.20
CA LYS A 839 35.76 -67.33 15.12
C LYS A 839 35.16 -66.66 13.91
N SER A 840 35.98 -66.05 13.07
CA SER A 840 35.49 -65.51 11.81
C SER A 840 34.93 -66.62 10.91
N ALA A 841 33.84 -66.32 10.20
CA ALA A 841 33.20 -67.25 9.27
C ALA A 841 33.09 -66.62 7.89
N THR A 842 33.46 -67.36 6.84
CA THR A 842 33.35 -66.92 5.44
C THR A 842 32.16 -67.58 4.77
N ILE A 843 31.30 -66.75 4.19
CA ILE A 843 30.04 -67.13 3.56
C ILE A 843 30.08 -66.66 2.11
N LYS A 844 29.76 -67.55 1.17
CA LYS A 844 29.61 -67.24 -0.24
C LYS A 844 28.16 -67.46 -0.63
N ASP A 845 27.49 -66.39 -1.02
CA ASP A 845 26.07 -66.42 -1.33
C ASP A 845 25.69 -65.19 -2.17
N ASN A 846 24.43 -65.14 -2.59
CA ASN A 846 23.80 -63.91 -3.03
C ASN A 846 23.39 -63.07 -1.81
N PHE A 847 23.80 -61.81 -1.81
CA PHE A 847 23.54 -60.87 -0.73
C PHE A 847 22.71 -59.69 -1.24
N THR A 848 21.87 -59.16 -0.35
CA THR A 848 21.23 -57.87 -0.53
C THR A 848 21.90 -56.86 0.39
N PHE A 849 22.42 -55.78 -0.17
CA PHE A 849 23.09 -54.70 0.54
C PHE A 849 22.29 -53.39 0.46
N VAL A 850 22.26 -52.65 1.56
CA VAL A 850 21.83 -51.24 1.59
C VAL A 850 22.93 -50.44 2.28
N PRO A 851 23.65 -49.56 1.57
CA PRO A 851 24.61 -48.64 2.19
C PRO A 851 23.91 -47.67 3.13
N VAL A 852 24.49 -47.47 4.32
CA VAL A 852 23.98 -46.54 5.33
C VAL A 852 25.03 -45.45 5.52
N LEU A 853 24.68 -44.21 5.18
CA LEU A 853 25.62 -43.09 5.20
C LEU A 853 24.99 -41.91 5.94
N SER A 854 25.62 -41.39 6.99
CA SER A 854 25.16 -40.13 7.60
C SER A 854 25.87 -38.95 6.95
N PRO A 855 25.17 -37.82 6.71
CA PRO A 855 23.72 -37.63 6.90
C PRO A 855 22.86 -38.03 5.68
N ASP A 856 23.44 -38.61 4.63
CA ASP A 856 22.82 -38.86 3.33
C ASP A 856 21.60 -39.78 3.37
N THR A 857 21.76 -41.00 3.88
CA THR A 857 20.77 -42.09 3.81
C THR A 857 20.47 -42.73 5.16
N SER A 858 21.26 -42.44 6.20
CA SER A 858 21.24 -43.19 7.46
C SER A 858 19.89 -43.15 8.18
N TYR A 859 19.27 -41.98 8.29
CA TYR A 859 17.95 -41.84 8.90
C TYR A 859 16.93 -42.76 8.24
N LYS A 860 16.76 -42.62 6.91
CA LYS A 860 15.76 -43.35 6.14
C LYS A 860 16.01 -44.85 6.17
N THR A 861 17.25 -45.28 5.90
CA THR A 861 17.60 -46.71 5.81
C THR A 861 17.42 -47.43 7.14
N ILE A 862 17.84 -46.82 8.26
CA ILE A 862 17.66 -47.39 9.59
C ILE A 862 16.18 -47.40 9.97
N TYR A 863 15.45 -46.30 9.72
CA TYR A 863 14.01 -46.23 9.98
C TYR A 863 13.24 -47.32 9.22
N ASP A 864 13.50 -47.46 7.91
CA ASP A 864 12.86 -48.47 7.05
C ASP A 864 13.17 -49.89 7.51
N MET A 865 14.42 -50.18 7.92
CA MET A 865 14.82 -51.47 8.47
C MET A 865 14.03 -51.81 9.74
N LEU A 866 13.96 -50.89 10.71
CA LEU A 866 13.18 -51.08 11.94
C LEU A 866 11.69 -51.20 11.66
N ASN A 867 11.17 -50.39 10.74
CA ASN A 867 9.76 -50.40 10.39
C ASN A 867 9.34 -51.70 9.68
N SER A 868 10.29 -52.39 9.01
CA SER A 868 10.03 -53.68 8.36
C SER A 868 9.86 -54.86 9.34
N ALA A 869 10.22 -54.70 10.61
CA ALA A 869 10.20 -55.77 11.60
C ALA A 869 8.79 -56.33 11.84
N CYS A 870 8.70 -57.67 11.81
CA CYS A 870 7.48 -58.46 11.99
C CYS A 870 7.57 -59.46 13.15
N LYS A 871 8.76 -59.75 13.68
CA LYS A 871 9.01 -60.71 14.76
C LYS A 871 9.87 -60.15 15.88
N ASN A 872 11.06 -59.64 15.54
CA ASN A 872 12.01 -59.18 16.55
C ASN A 872 12.94 -58.05 16.07
N ILE A 873 13.41 -57.26 17.03
CA ILE A 873 14.42 -56.22 16.85
C ILE A 873 15.44 -56.33 17.98
N TYR A 874 16.70 -56.60 17.65
CA TYR A 874 17.80 -56.70 18.61
C TYR A 874 18.83 -55.60 18.34
N ILE A 875 19.12 -54.78 19.36
CA ILE A 875 19.97 -53.59 19.21
C ILE A 875 21.11 -53.67 20.22
N GLN A 876 22.36 -53.46 19.77
CA GLN A 876 23.51 -53.31 20.64
C GLN A 876 24.22 -51.99 20.31
N GLN A 877 24.22 -51.07 21.28
CA GLN A 877 24.69 -49.70 21.11
C GLN A 877 25.63 -49.29 22.26
N LEU A 878 26.64 -48.47 21.95
CA LEU A 878 27.42 -47.77 22.99
C LEU A 878 26.50 -46.84 23.78
N TYR A 879 25.74 -46.00 23.07
CA TYR A 879 24.72 -45.16 23.66
C TYR A 879 23.56 -44.92 22.69
N PHE A 880 22.40 -44.66 23.28
CA PHE A 880 21.14 -44.46 22.59
C PHE A 880 20.34 -43.43 23.37
N TYR A 881 20.06 -42.26 22.77
CA TYR A 881 19.41 -41.16 23.47
C TYR A 881 17.91 -41.09 23.15
N LYS A 882 17.11 -40.90 24.21
CA LYS A 882 15.65 -40.77 24.15
C LYS A 882 15.20 -39.60 23.29
N ASP A 883 15.87 -38.46 23.44
CA ASP A 883 15.45 -37.19 22.86
C ASP A 883 16.49 -36.67 21.86
N TRP A 884 15.98 -36.08 20.79
CA TRP A 884 16.67 -35.07 19.98
C TRP A 884 16.34 -33.68 20.54
N GLU A 885 16.95 -32.62 20.02
CA GLU A 885 16.81 -31.28 20.61
C GLU A 885 15.34 -30.82 20.73
N ASP A 886 14.52 -31.06 19.71
CA ASP A 886 13.14 -30.55 19.61
C ASP A 886 12.04 -31.62 19.72
N ARG A 887 12.41 -32.91 19.79
CA ARG A 887 11.47 -34.04 19.74
C ARG A 887 12.03 -35.32 20.36
N ILE A 888 11.16 -36.31 20.58
CA ILE A 888 11.61 -37.68 20.88
C ILE A 888 12.36 -38.22 19.66
N ASN A 889 13.48 -38.91 19.90
CA ASN A 889 14.25 -39.57 18.85
C ASN A 889 13.32 -40.49 18.04
N PRO A 890 13.18 -40.28 16.70
CA PRO A 890 12.25 -41.05 15.88
C PRO A 890 12.49 -42.57 15.89
N PHE A 891 13.73 -43.01 16.12
CA PHE A 891 14.01 -44.44 16.29
C PHE A 891 13.42 -44.97 17.60
N VAL A 892 13.48 -44.20 18.69
CA VAL A 892 12.87 -44.58 19.98
C VAL A 892 11.35 -44.67 19.85
N ASP A 893 10.73 -43.66 19.23
CA ASP A 893 9.27 -43.64 19.04
C ASP A 893 8.80 -44.83 18.17
N LEU A 894 9.53 -45.13 17.10
CA LEU A 894 9.26 -46.30 16.26
C LEU A 894 9.38 -47.61 17.03
N LEU A 895 10.39 -47.77 17.89
CA LEU A 895 10.54 -48.98 18.72
C LEU A 895 9.36 -49.13 19.70
N VAL A 896 8.91 -48.05 20.33
CA VAL A 896 7.73 -48.09 21.21
C VAL A 896 6.48 -48.51 20.43
N ASN A 897 6.29 -47.99 19.22
CA ASN A 897 5.17 -48.38 18.36
C ASN A 897 5.26 -49.86 17.94
N LYS A 898 6.46 -50.38 17.65
CA LYS A 898 6.69 -51.79 17.34
C LYS A 898 6.46 -52.70 18.55
N SER A 899 6.89 -52.30 19.74
CA SER A 899 6.61 -53.00 20.99
C SER A 899 5.10 -53.17 21.22
N ARG A 900 4.32 -52.09 20.99
CA ARG A 900 2.85 -52.13 21.08
C ARG A 900 2.19 -53.07 20.06
N GLN A 901 2.86 -53.36 18.94
CA GLN A 901 2.43 -54.34 17.94
C GLN A 901 2.81 -55.79 18.32
N GLY A 902 3.44 -56.00 19.48
CA GLY A 902 3.85 -57.32 19.96
C GLY A 902 5.19 -57.80 19.39
N ILE A 903 5.99 -56.91 18.79
CA ILE A 903 7.33 -57.24 18.31
C ILE A 903 8.28 -57.42 19.50
N ASP A 904 9.08 -58.49 19.50
CA ASP A 904 10.08 -58.75 20.55
C ASP A 904 11.28 -57.81 20.39
N ILE A 905 11.49 -56.89 21.34
CA ILE A 905 12.56 -55.90 21.27
C ILE A 905 13.51 -56.03 22.46
N LYS A 906 14.81 -56.24 22.17
CA LYS A 906 15.88 -56.32 23.17
C LYS A 906 17.01 -55.35 22.85
N VAL A 907 17.42 -54.56 23.84
CA VAL A 907 18.46 -53.53 23.68
C VAL A 907 19.59 -53.76 24.68
N ILE A 908 20.81 -53.92 24.19
CA ILE A 908 22.04 -53.92 25.00
C ILE A 908 22.68 -52.54 24.91
N LEU A 909 22.94 -51.94 26.06
CA LEU A 909 23.67 -50.67 26.17
C LEU A 909 24.94 -50.82 27.01
N ASN A 910 25.92 -49.97 26.73
CA ASN A 910 27.10 -49.84 27.56
C ASN A 910 26.78 -49.10 28.86
N TYR A 911 27.42 -49.52 29.94
CA TYR A 911 27.54 -48.72 31.16
C TYR A 911 29.00 -48.66 31.58
N ASN A 912 29.63 -47.48 31.47
CA ASN A 912 31.00 -47.27 31.92
C ASN A 912 30.99 -46.22 33.03
N PRO A 913 31.41 -46.53 34.27
CA PRO A 913 31.39 -45.58 35.39
C PRO A 913 32.11 -44.26 35.14
N ASN A 914 33.00 -44.18 34.14
CA ASN A 914 33.72 -42.96 33.79
C ASN A 914 32.96 -42.06 32.80
N TYR A 915 31.79 -42.48 32.29
CA TYR A 915 31.01 -41.75 31.27
C TYR A 915 29.72 -41.15 31.86
N ASP A 916 29.84 -40.32 32.90
CA ASP A 916 28.69 -39.81 33.67
C ASP A 916 27.55 -39.25 32.79
N SER A 917 27.85 -38.33 31.87
CA SER A 917 26.84 -37.70 31.00
C SER A 917 26.16 -38.70 30.04
N THR A 918 26.92 -39.66 29.52
CA THR A 918 26.39 -40.70 28.62
C THR A 918 25.54 -41.70 29.41
N ASN A 919 25.98 -42.08 30.61
CA ASN A 919 25.24 -42.96 31.51
C ASN A 919 23.91 -42.33 31.92
N GLU A 920 23.89 -41.04 32.24
CA GLU A 920 22.65 -40.33 32.58
C GLU A 920 21.62 -40.44 31.44
N LYS A 921 22.01 -40.11 30.20
CA LYS A 921 21.14 -40.21 29.03
C LYS A 921 20.72 -41.65 28.73
N ASN A 922 21.64 -42.61 28.80
CA ASN A 922 21.32 -44.03 28.60
C ASN A 922 20.36 -44.55 29.67
N ASN A 923 20.49 -44.13 30.94
CA ASN A 923 19.56 -44.47 32.00
C ASN A 923 18.15 -43.92 31.74
N GLN A 924 18.05 -42.68 31.25
CA GLN A 924 16.77 -42.08 30.83
C GLN A 924 16.14 -42.88 29.70
N THR A 925 16.90 -43.23 28.66
CA THR A 925 16.42 -44.07 27.55
C THR A 925 15.98 -45.44 28.02
N LYS A 926 16.79 -46.13 28.83
CA LYS A 926 16.45 -47.44 29.41
C LYS A 926 15.12 -47.38 30.15
N LYS A 927 14.95 -46.42 31.07
CA LYS A 927 13.72 -46.26 31.84
C LYS A 927 12.51 -46.04 30.94
N TYR A 928 12.67 -45.22 29.89
CA TYR A 928 11.59 -44.95 28.95
C TYR A 928 11.20 -46.18 28.11
N LEU A 929 12.18 -46.94 27.62
CA LEU A 929 11.95 -48.17 26.87
C LEU A 929 11.31 -49.27 27.74
N GLU A 930 11.81 -49.49 28.95
CA GLU A 930 11.25 -50.49 29.89
C GLU A 930 9.81 -50.15 30.29
N ASN A 931 9.50 -48.86 30.49
CA ASN A 931 8.12 -48.40 30.72
C ASN A 931 7.18 -48.65 29.53
N ASN A 932 7.72 -48.91 28.33
CA ASN A 932 6.97 -49.27 27.12
C ASN A 932 7.19 -50.73 26.72
N SER A 933 7.44 -51.60 27.70
CA SER A 933 7.55 -53.06 27.53
C SER A 933 8.70 -53.53 26.63
N ILE A 934 9.75 -52.71 26.47
CA ILE A 934 10.97 -53.08 25.74
C ILE A 934 12.05 -53.48 26.73
N GLU A 935 12.68 -54.64 26.53
CA GLU A 935 13.72 -55.13 27.42
C GLU A 935 15.06 -54.44 27.14
N VAL A 936 15.67 -53.86 28.19
CA VAL A 936 16.96 -53.16 28.07
C VAL A 936 17.96 -53.68 29.10
N LYS A 937 19.14 -54.10 28.64
CA LYS A 937 20.22 -54.60 29.49
C LYS A 937 21.46 -53.71 29.40
N PHE A 938 22.01 -53.35 30.57
CA PHE A 938 23.34 -52.77 30.64
C PHE A 938 24.40 -53.86 30.80
N ILE A 939 25.47 -53.73 30.02
CA ILE A 939 26.73 -54.44 30.27
C ILE A 939 27.69 -53.44 30.89
N TYR A 940 28.10 -53.70 32.14
CA TYR A 940 28.94 -52.77 32.87
C TYR A 940 30.41 -53.15 32.72
N THR A 941 31.25 -52.15 32.49
CA THR A 941 32.70 -52.33 32.31
C THR A 941 33.43 -52.78 33.57
N ASN A 942 32.81 -52.62 34.75
CA ASN A 942 33.39 -52.98 36.04
C ASN A 942 33.17 -54.44 36.47
N TRP A 943 32.25 -55.18 35.81
CA TRP A 943 32.06 -56.62 36.07
C TRP A 943 32.14 -57.49 34.82
N SER A 944 31.91 -56.93 33.63
CA SER A 944 32.05 -57.68 32.39
C SER A 944 33.52 -57.82 31.98
N TYR A 945 33.77 -58.71 31.02
CA TYR A 945 35.12 -58.91 30.49
C TYR A 945 35.52 -57.87 29.43
N PHE A 946 34.56 -57.07 28.94
CA PHE A 946 34.80 -56.07 27.90
C PHE A 946 35.21 -54.73 28.50
N SER A 947 36.16 -54.04 27.86
CA SER A 947 36.51 -52.67 28.20
C SER A 947 35.32 -51.72 28.01
N ASN A 948 34.53 -51.92 26.96
CA ASN A 948 33.20 -51.33 26.73
C ASN A 948 32.39 -52.25 25.81
N VAL A 949 31.06 -52.17 25.87
CA VAL A 949 30.22 -52.47 24.70
C VAL A 949 30.26 -51.24 23.81
N HIS A 950 30.97 -51.31 22.70
CA HIS A 950 31.16 -50.15 21.83
C HIS A 950 30.65 -50.42 20.39
N ASN A 951 29.82 -51.44 20.24
CA ASN A 951 29.12 -51.75 19.01
C ASN A 951 28.01 -50.72 18.68
N LYS A 952 27.60 -50.68 17.40
CA LYS A 952 26.43 -49.95 16.87
C LYS A 952 25.71 -50.84 15.84
N GLY A 953 25.12 -51.92 16.35
CA GLY A 953 24.54 -52.99 15.55
C GLY A 953 23.04 -53.16 15.79
N ILE A 954 22.35 -53.62 14.75
CA ILE A 954 20.91 -53.92 14.78
C ILE A 954 20.66 -55.22 14.03
N ILE A 955 19.80 -56.09 14.56
CA ILE A 955 19.30 -57.28 13.89
C ILE A 955 17.78 -57.20 13.86
N VAL A 956 17.18 -57.47 12.69
CA VAL A 956 15.72 -57.51 12.52
C VAL A 956 15.30 -58.85 11.93
N ASP A 957 14.33 -59.50 12.58
CA ASP A 957 13.65 -60.74 12.19
C ASP A 957 14.58 -61.93 11.89
N ASN A 958 15.82 -61.92 12.38
CA ASN A 958 16.90 -62.81 11.94
C ASN A 958 17.08 -62.85 10.40
N LYS A 959 16.70 -61.77 9.72
CA LYS A 959 16.73 -61.64 8.26
C LYS A 959 17.71 -60.57 7.80
N SER A 960 17.81 -59.47 8.54
CA SER A 960 18.70 -58.36 8.20
C SER A 960 19.53 -57.91 9.39
N ILE A 961 20.75 -57.42 9.10
CA ILE A 961 21.66 -56.88 10.10
C ILE A 961 22.25 -55.55 9.63
N LEU A 962 22.36 -54.58 10.55
CA LEU A 962 23.17 -53.38 10.41
C LEU A 962 24.47 -53.54 11.18
N ILE A 963 25.58 -53.24 10.50
CA ILE A 963 26.89 -53.00 11.11
C ILE A 963 27.30 -51.58 10.76
N SER A 964 27.59 -50.75 11.77
CA SER A 964 27.81 -49.31 11.54
C SER A 964 28.72 -48.65 12.57
N SER A 965 29.08 -47.40 12.29
CA SER A 965 29.71 -46.47 13.23
C SER A 965 28.69 -45.59 13.99
N ILE A 966 27.40 -45.70 13.65
CA ILE A 966 26.35 -44.72 13.98
C ILE A 966 25.79 -44.96 15.38
N ASN A 967 26.16 -44.10 16.32
CA ASN A 967 25.46 -44.05 17.60
C ASN A 967 24.08 -43.41 17.42
N TRP A 968 23.13 -43.75 18.28
CA TRP A 968 21.75 -43.28 18.14
C TRP A 968 21.50 -41.99 18.94
N ASN A 969 22.17 -40.93 18.51
CA ASN A 969 21.88 -39.54 18.87
C ASN A 969 21.63 -38.72 17.58
N GLU A 970 21.05 -37.52 17.73
CA GLU A 970 20.77 -36.63 16.59
C GLU A 970 22.02 -36.36 15.74
N ASN A 971 23.12 -35.95 16.37
CA ASN A 971 24.34 -35.54 15.70
C ASN A 971 24.98 -36.64 14.81
N SER A 972 25.02 -37.89 15.27
CA SER A 972 25.51 -39.03 14.48
C SER A 972 24.62 -39.33 13.27
N VAL A 973 23.31 -39.10 13.37
CA VAL A 973 22.39 -39.36 12.26
C VAL A 973 22.41 -38.23 11.23
N ILE A 974 22.40 -36.96 11.67
CA ILE A 974 22.13 -35.82 10.76
C ILE A 974 23.31 -34.85 10.55
N ASN A 975 24.41 -34.94 11.31
CA ASN A 975 25.51 -33.96 11.23
C ASN A 975 26.90 -34.57 11.00
N ASN A 976 27.16 -35.77 11.50
CA ASN A 976 28.44 -36.46 11.30
C ASN A 976 28.50 -37.17 9.95
N ARG A 977 29.73 -37.39 9.47
CA ARG A 977 29.99 -38.43 8.49
C ARG A 977 30.12 -39.77 9.21
N GLU A 978 29.14 -40.64 9.02
CA GLU A 978 29.13 -42.00 9.58
C GLU A 978 28.87 -43.00 8.46
N VAL A 979 29.26 -44.25 8.66
CA VAL A 979 29.03 -45.32 7.68
C VAL A 979 28.42 -46.56 8.33
N GLY A 980 27.72 -47.34 7.53
CA GLY A 980 27.24 -48.65 7.88
C GLY A 980 26.74 -49.39 6.65
N ILE A 981 26.39 -50.65 6.86
CA ILE A 981 25.83 -51.52 5.83
C ILE A 981 24.73 -52.38 6.42
N ILE A 982 23.58 -52.40 5.76
CA ILE A 982 22.54 -53.38 6.03
C ILE A 982 22.73 -54.55 5.07
N ILE A 983 22.72 -55.77 5.61
CA ILE A 983 22.90 -57.00 4.86
C ILE A 983 21.67 -57.89 5.12
N GLU A 984 20.97 -58.32 4.06
CA GLU A 984 19.96 -59.38 4.14
C GLU A 984 20.58 -60.72 3.71
N ASN A 985 20.92 -61.57 4.68
CA ASN A 985 21.38 -62.95 4.46
C ASN A 985 21.29 -63.75 5.76
N TYR A 986 20.73 -64.96 5.71
CA TYR A 986 20.46 -65.77 6.90
C TYR A 986 21.73 -66.15 7.68
N ASP A 987 22.77 -66.63 7.01
CA ASP A 987 23.97 -67.12 7.69
C ASP A 987 24.79 -65.99 8.31
N VAL A 988 24.86 -64.83 7.63
CA VAL A 988 25.48 -63.62 8.18
C VAL A 988 24.74 -63.17 9.42
N VAL A 989 23.41 -63.05 9.34
CA VAL A 989 22.60 -62.57 10.47
C VAL A 989 22.65 -63.54 11.64
N LYS A 990 22.58 -64.86 11.38
CA LYS A 990 22.70 -65.90 12.40
C LYS A 990 23.96 -65.75 13.23
N TYR A 991 25.11 -65.50 12.60
CA TYR A 991 26.39 -65.32 13.29
C TYR A 991 26.31 -64.20 14.35
N TYR A 992 25.79 -63.02 13.99
CA TYR A 992 25.69 -61.91 14.94
C TYR A 992 24.51 -62.05 15.91
N THR A 993 23.44 -62.76 15.54
CA THR A 993 22.39 -63.15 16.50
C THR A 993 22.97 -64.01 17.62
N GLU A 994 23.83 -64.98 17.29
CA GLU A 994 24.53 -65.80 18.29
C GLU A 994 25.43 -64.96 19.20
N VAL A 995 26.17 -63.98 18.64
CA VAL A 995 26.95 -63.01 19.41
C VAL A 995 26.06 -62.18 20.33
N PHE A 996 24.98 -61.62 19.80
CA PHE A 996 24.05 -60.78 20.56
C PHE A 996 23.49 -61.54 21.76
N PHE A 997 23.04 -62.78 21.57
CA PHE A 997 22.49 -63.58 22.67
C PHE A 997 23.54 -64.09 23.65
N TYR A 998 24.78 -64.31 23.22
CA TYR A 998 25.88 -64.55 24.15
C TYR A 998 26.07 -63.34 25.09
N ASP A 999 26.14 -62.13 24.53
CA ASP A 999 26.28 -60.90 25.30
C ASP A 999 25.01 -60.62 26.16
N TRP A 1000 23.82 -60.91 25.64
CA TRP A 1000 22.54 -60.80 26.35
C TRP A 1000 22.45 -61.73 27.56
N ASN A 1001 23.13 -62.88 27.52
CA ASN A 1001 23.12 -63.86 28.61
C ASN A 1001 24.25 -63.67 29.63
N LEU A 1002 25.16 -62.70 29.42
CA LEU A 1002 26.20 -62.37 30.41
C LEU A 1002 25.60 -61.93 31.76
N SER A 1003 26.00 -62.54 32.85
CA SER A 1003 25.58 -62.14 34.21
C SER A 1003 26.77 -61.64 35.00
N SER A 1004 26.57 -60.69 35.93
CA SER A 1004 27.63 -60.33 36.87
C SER A 1004 28.07 -61.57 37.65
N PRO A 1005 29.37 -61.78 37.90
CA PRO A 1005 29.82 -62.82 38.79
C PRO A 1005 29.08 -62.71 40.13
N ARG A 1006 28.52 -63.81 40.66
CA ARG A 1006 27.94 -63.81 42.01
C ARG A 1006 29.03 -63.38 42.97
N SER A 1007 28.85 -62.26 43.65
CA SER A 1007 29.77 -61.80 44.69
C SER A 1007 29.86 -62.87 45.78
N GLN A 1008 30.98 -63.58 45.86
CA GLN A 1008 31.37 -64.15 47.14
C GLN A 1008 31.54 -62.95 48.08
N LYS A 1009 30.65 -62.82 49.07
CA LYS A 1009 30.75 -61.85 50.16
C LYS A 1009 32.11 -62.03 50.86
N LYS A 1010 33.13 -61.33 50.39
CA LYS A 1010 34.28 -60.93 51.20
C LYS A 1010 34.17 -59.42 51.35
N GLY A 1011 33.86 -58.99 52.57
CA GLY A 1011 33.82 -57.58 52.92
C GLY A 1011 35.16 -56.94 52.62
N ILE A 1012 35.14 -55.88 51.82
CA ILE A 1012 36.24 -54.93 51.69
C ILE A 1012 35.67 -53.57 52.04
N ASP A 1013 36.46 -52.90 52.87
CA ASP A 1013 36.15 -51.87 53.84
C ASP A 1013 35.86 -50.50 53.19
N LEU A 1014 34.90 -49.78 53.78
CA LEU A 1014 34.53 -48.41 53.47
C LEU A 1014 35.65 -47.45 53.92
N LYS A 1015 36.69 -47.24 53.10
CA LYS A 1015 37.75 -46.25 53.40
C LYS A 1015 37.94 -45.11 52.40
N THR A 1016 37.36 -45.17 51.21
CA THR A 1016 37.60 -44.14 50.17
C THR A 1016 36.64 -42.95 50.20
N LYS A 1017 35.53 -43.01 50.95
CA LYS A 1017 34.54 -41.90 50.99
C LYS A 1017 34.88 -40.75 51.94
N ASN A 1018 35.96 -40.85 52.72
CA ASN A 1018 36.34 -39.84 53.73
C ASN A 1018 37.41 -38.84 53.26
N GLU A 1019 38.08 -39.05 52.12
CA GLU A 1019 39.06 -38.09 51.59
C GLU A 1019 38.41 -36.97 50.78
N ASP A 1020 37.35 -37.25 50.01
CA ASP A 1020 36.66 -36.25 49.17
C ASP A 1020 35.94 -35.16 49.98
N ASN A 1021 35.45 -35.51 51.17
CA ASN A 1021 34.83 -34.53 52.07
C ASN A 1021 35.85 -33.55 52.68
N LYS A 1022 37.13 -33.95 52.82
CA LYS A 1022 38.19 -33.06 53.32
C LYS A 1022 38.58 -32.01 52.27
N ASN A 1023 38.74 -32.43 51.02
CA ASN A 1023 39.13 -31.51 49.94
C ASN A 1023 38.05 -30.45 49.66
N THR A 1024 36.77 -30.84 49.74
CA THR A 1024 35.65 -29.91 49.60
C THR A 1024 35.62 -28.87 50.72
N ILE A 1025 35.90 -29.28 51.97
CA ILE A 1025 35.99 -28.36 53.11
C ILE A 1025 37.19 -27.40 52.95
N TYR A 1026 38.34 -27.87 52.49
CA TYR A 1026 39.50 -27.01 52.25
C TYR A 1026 39.25 -25.96 51.16
N ILE A 1027 38.58 -26.33 50.07
CA ILE A 1027 38.22 -25.40 48.99
C ILE A 1027 37.27 -24.30 49.52
N VAL A 1028 36.23 -24.69 50.27
CA VAL A 1028 35.28 -23.72 50.85
C VAL A 1028 35.98 -22.76 51.82
N VAL A 1029 36.89 -23.26 52.67
CA VAL A 1029 37.66 -22.43 53.61
C VAL A 1029 38.59 -21.46 52.87
N ILE A 1030 39.28 -21.91 51.82
CA ILE A 1030 40.17 -21.06 51.02
C ILE A 1030 39.37 -19.96 50.32
N PHE A 1031 38.25 -20.29 49.66
CA PHE A 1031 37.42 -19.28 49.00
C PHE A 1031 36.85 -18.25 49.99
N THR A 1032 36.43 -18.70 51.18
CA THR A 1032 35.90 -17.81 52.22
C THR A 1032 36.98 -16.87 52.75
N LEU A 1033 38.20 -17.38 53.00
CA LEU A 1033 39.34 -16.56 53.44
C LEU A 1033 39.79 -15.56 52.36
N THR A 1034 39.84 -15.99 51.10
CA THR A 1034 40.18 -15.12 49.98
C THR A 1034 39.15 -14.00 49.81
N PHE A 1035 37.85 -14.30 49.90
CA PHE A 1035 36.79 -13.27 49.85
C PHE A 1035 36.86 -12.32 51.04
N ALA A 1036 37.14 -12.82 52.25
CA ALA A 1036 37.31 -11.98 53.43
C ALA A 1036 38.53 -11.05 53.32
N LEU A 1037 39.63 -11.52 52.74
CA LEU A 1037 40.83 -10.72 52.48
C LEU A 1037 40.59 -9.66 51.40
N ILE A 1038 39.89 -10.00 50.32
CA ILE A 1038 39.48 -9.05 49.26
C ILE A 1038 38.55 -7.99 49.83
N ALA A 1039 37.52 -8.38 50.62
CA ALA A 1039 36.61 -7.45 51.25
C ALA A 1039 37.31 -6.52 52.27
N ARG A 1040 38.32 -7.03 52.99
CA ARG A 1040 39.15 -6.24 53.89
C ARG A 1040 40.07 -5.26 53.15
N ASP A 1041 40.69 -5.68 52.05
CA ASP A 1041 41.54 -4.82 51.21
C ASP A 1041 40.70 -3.71 50.56
N TRP A 1042 39.52 -4.07 50.05
CA TRP A 1042 38.57 -3.14 49.45
C TRP A 1042 38.06 -2.08 50.42
N ARG A 1043 37.84 -2.43 51.70
CA ARG A 1043 37.50 -1.47 52.78
C ARG A 1043 38.66 -0.58 53.23
N LYS A 1044 39.92 -0.98 53.01
CA LYS A 1044 41.11 -0.19 53.41
C LYS A 1044 41.55 0.82 52.36
N ARG A 1045 41.11 0.69 51.11
CA ARG A 1045 41.35 1.70 50.08
C ARG A 1045 40.43 2.88 50.34
N GLN A 1046 40.97 3.97 50.90
CA GLN A 1046 40.28 5.26 50.91
C GLN A 1046 40.21 5.75 49.47
N TRP A 1047 39.02 5.67 48.89
CA TRP A 1047 38.73 6.28 47.59
C TRP A 1047 38.67 7.79 47.80
N GLN A 1048 39.73 8.50 47.40
CA GLN A 1048 39.65 9.94 47.22
C GLN A 1048 38.87 10.20 45.92
N TYR A 1049 37.83 11.04 46.05
CA TYR A 1049 36.89 11.42 44.99
C TYR A 1049 37.56 12.13 43.83
#